data_AF-A0A956U9Y4-F1
#
_entry.id   AF-A0A956U9Y4-F1
#
_cell.length_a   1.000
_cell.length_b   1.000
_cell.length_c   1.000
_cell.angle_alpha   90.00
_cell.angle_beta   90.00
_cell.angle_gamma   90.00
#
_symmetry.space_group_name_H-M   'P 1'
#
loop_
_entity.id
_entity.type
_entity.pdbx_description
1 polymer ?
#
loop_
_entity_poly.entity_id
_entity_poly.type
_entity_poly.pdbx_seq_one_letter_code
_entity_poly.pdbx_strand_id
1 'polypeptide(L)'
;MSAGDSDNFLVSYCKQLLRGWKQLAILGLVTLLLFAGFVLAASFPVFRASLYPLTAPFRSRFSSLRPDSYSPVFTTEEKPTFRFFSAAHQFYRFRLYRRADLLAAEKNASEKSLLTSLPYMNLPVALLKDRAIPCLFEEEGFFAPRDLNLAESRIELSHTLPADDYVAVFEARELINLANQEPARSELPFRVTDLGAIIKIDQSKTRVFAFDLVSRKVMEGAEVELYSRPSGISKNLSLITRTVTGADGFADIEFPPELKGDVNALSLLVYEIKKGKNRAYQGIYAKYGYSSPDFHIPRHAMDKYYNLFFSTYDKKEKYRTFLNFDRPLYRLGQSVNFGGQIAVSSDQGIVVSDKPVELRLKLMDSQFKEIYDGSLITREDSSFAGRFNADLIKHTGHYMLNIVYPDGSAGSYWFFVDQYRKPEFMVDARALKDRYVFGDKVKMEVDCHYFFGAPVKDAEVSYRVKAIPRYPGSASFIRSRFESQYMSPPMLVKEGKALSDNNGLARIEFNADRPETAFKTWFQELGLSDCDFEVEIEAIDLSRKAVSVNATTFVSCGDIKLEVKPTRYILEPGEKLKVKVDARDYSGKATGSLPVTVRLASTSASSKDKETPVLSDVVKVTTATDDSGSVILELDLPREMKAGSYSILAQAEDKSGRRVASFNSVYIAGSLDAWREDTVLGNNIQQPVKIELDKEEYRPGEKVRALIALPASKKPVVLLVSLEGPSLGLCKRVPVKGRTVVAEFDLPPQYAHGRKLSVAAVLDDHYPIRETVDITMPVSLKELDVKVEADKSTYQPGETANLEISIKDPSSGKPVAGAWCQTDIVDESLYSLLSAKIPDGVGQALWKHPKTAIYTSLENRVNTRFTFSDYYHPDYSKMKFFDGGGLKLADQFMNIGWEGLGMGGGEMHRFYEAESDVYYGVEKNQGKSAGGSKTAFRIPVRSHFKDSLAWQPHLMTDASGKAKFSVKLSDDLTTWRVSTTVFDRALDFAQVHSNFRVSRDFIATLALPRFYTRGDETAITALVHNLTDSAQKVNLSLDTSEQIQLNNYQPSTVNLAAGESIRHGWPATIKRAGQASLKLTARGASVNASDAVAQKIPVNDLGYRMYLSSNGILKDEVATASLPLKLPLGTDLAASSLRLELAPSLIGPVTGGYENLIQYPYGCTEQTLSRLIPSVVARRLKSELALHLPDAMEGKFDGIRSTALTKLKESQNGDGGWGWFKASKSDIYMTAQVMEGLYQMQQAGFKMIGFESLRTNG
;
A
#
# COMPACT_ATOMS: atom_id res chain seq x y z
N MET A 1 8.61 -76.37 42.92
CA MET A 1 8.59 -76.09 44.38
C MET A 1 8.72 -74.58 44.58
N SER A 2 7.73 -73.83 45.07
CA SER A 2 6.32 -74.15 45.34
C SER A 2 5.46 -73.62 44.19
N ALA A 3 5.12 -74.43 43.18
CA ALA A 3 4.09 -75.49 43.18
C ALA A 3 2.68 -74.86 43.22
N GLY A 4 1.88 -74.88 42.16
CA GLY A 4 1.95 -75.67 40.93
C GLY A 4 0.98 -75.15 39.87
N ASP A 5 0.90 -75.69 38.67
CA ASP A 5 1.70 -76.67 37.93
C ASP A 5 1.37 -76.38 36.45
N SER A 6 2.28 -75.86 35.63
CA SER A 6 3.37 -76.55 34.94
C SER A 6 2.98 -77.61 33.89
N ASP A 7 1.81 -77.48 33.24
CA ASP A 7 1.47 -78.27 32.03
C ASP A 7 1.20 -77.44 30.75
N ASN A 8 1.26 -76.10 30.79
CA ASN A 8 0.96 -75.26 29.62
C ASN A 8 2.17 -74.58 28.95
N PHE A 9 3.38 -74.70 29.50
CA PHE A 9 4.54 -73.96 28.98
C PHE A 9 5.24 -74.66 27.80
N LEU A 10 5.34 -76.00 27.83
CA LEU A 10 5.98 -76.79 26.75
C LEU A 10 5.15 -76.84 25.46
N VAL A 11 3.82 -76.82 25.56
CA VAL A 11 2.92 -76.78 24.39
C VAL A 11 2.89 -75.38 23.74
N SER A 12 3.06 -74.31 24.54
CA SER A 12 3.13 -72.93 24.04
C SER A 12 4.45 -72.66 23.32
N TYR A 13 5.56 -73.20 23.84
CA TYR A 13 6.90 -73.01 23.24
C TYR A 13 7.04 -73.73 21.89
N CYS A 14 6.50 -74.96 21.76
CA CYS A 14 6.48 -75.67 20.48
C CYS A 14 5.57 -75.02 19.43
N LYS A 15 4.47 -74.35 19.84
CA LYS A 15 3.61 -73.57 18.94
C LYS A 15 4.25 -72.26 18.47
N GLN A 16 5.15 -71.64 19.25
CA GLN A 16 5.92 -70.47 18.82
C GLN A 16 7.06 -70.84 17.85
N LEU A 17 7.75 -71.96 18.06
CA LEU A 17 8.80 -72.45 17.15
C LEU A 17 8.25 -72.82 15.75
N LEU A 18 7.06 -73.41 15.67
CA LEU A 18 6.37 -73.70 14.40
C LEU A 18 5.86 -72.44 13.68
N ARG A 19 5.60 -71.34 14.40
CA ARG A 19 5.25 -70.03 13.80
C ARG A 19 6.47 -69.29 13.27
N GLY A 20 7.63 -69.41 13.93
CA GLY A 20 8.90 -68.86 13.46
C GLY A 20 9.39 -69.47 12.14
N TRP A 21 9.23 -70.79 11.98
CA TRP A 21 9.60 -71.48 10.72
C TRP A 21 8.70 -71.10 9.54
N LYS A 22 7.40 -70.83 9.76
CA LYS A 22 6.52 -70.30 8.71
C LYS A 22 6.87 -68.87 8.30
N GLN A 23 7.33 -68.02 9.22
CA GLN A 23 7.73 -66.65 8.89
C GLN A 23 9.08 -66.57 8.17
N LEU A 24 10.05 -67.44 8.50
CA LEU A 24 11.33 -67.52 7.79
C LEU A 24 11.18 -68.12 6.37
N ALA A 25 10.28 -69.09 6.18
CA ALA A 25 9.96 -69.61 4.84
C ALA A 25 9.25 -68.55 3.97
N ILE A 26 8.38 -67.72 4.55
CA ILE A 26 7.71 -66.61 3.84
C ILE A 26 8.70 -65.47 3.52
N LEU A 27 9.62 -65.12 4.43
CA LEU A 27 10.67 -64.13 4.13
C LEU A 27 11.64 -64.64 3.05
N GLY A 28 11.99 -65.93 3.08
CA GLY A 28 12.79 -66.58 2.04
C GLY A 28 12.10 -66.55 0.68
N LEU A 29 10.80 -66.86 0.61
CA LEU A 29 10.01 -66.82 -0.63
C LEU A 29 9.84 -65.39 -1.16
N VAL A 30 9.60 -64.41 -0.29
CA VAL A 30 9.44 -63.01 -0.66
C VAL A 30 10.77 -62.42 -1.15
N THR A 31 11.90 -62.80 -0.56
CA THR A 31 13.22 -62.34 -1.01
C THR A 31 13.61 -62.98 -2.34
N LEU A 32 13.27 -64.26 -2.58
CA LEU A 32 13.47 -64.94 -3.86
C LEU A 32 12.54 -64.39 -4.97
N LEU A 33 11.30 -64.01 -4.63
CA LEU A 33 10.35 -63.36 -5.53
C LEU A 33 10.75 -61.91 -5.85
N LEU A 34 11.31 -61.18 -4.89
CA LEU A 34 11.84 -59.83 -5.10
C LEU A 34 13.13 -59.86 -5.94
N PHE A 35 14.01 -60.85 -5.74
CA PHE A 35 15.22 -61.01 -6.56
C PHE A 35 14.89 -61.49 -7.99
N ALA A 36 13.93 -62.41 -8.15
CA ALA A 36 13.42 -62.81 -9.46
C ALA A 36 12.70 -61.65 -10.17
N GLY A 37 11.93 -60.83 -9.43
CA GLY A 37 11.30 -59.61 -9.94
C GLY A 37 12.30 -58.54 -10.38
N PHE A 38 13.42 -58.39 -9.68
CA PHE A 38 14.47 -57.43 -10.04
C PHE A 38 15.26 -57.87 -11.28
N VAL A 39 15.52 -59.18 -11.43
CA VAL A 39 16.22 -59.74 -12.61
C VAL A 39 15.31 -59.75 -13.86
N LEU A 40 13.98 -59.92 -13.69
CA LEU A 40 12.99 -59.78 -14.78
C LEU A 40 12.75 -58.32 -15.18
N ALA A 41 12.76 -57.36 -14.24
CA ALA A 41 12.57 -55.93 -14.52
C ALA A 41 13.77 -55.26 -15.21
N ALA A 42 14.98 -55.81 -15.05
CA ALA A 42 16.18 -55.32 -15.73
C ALA A 42 16.29 -55.77 -17.21
N SER A 43 15.44 -56.71 -17.65
CA SER A 43 15.59 -57.37 -18.97
C SER A 43 14.44 -57.10 -19.95
N PHE A 44 13.38 -56.36 -19.59
CA PHE A 44 12.25 -56.08 -20.50
C PHE A 44 11.73 -54.62 -20.37
N PRO A 45 11.72 -53.81 -21.46
CA PRO A 45 11.29 -52.42 -21.45
C PRO A 45 9.79 -52.16 -21.15
N VAL A 46 8.96 -53.20 -21.09
CA VAL A 46 7.49 -53.08 -21.14
C VAL A 46 6.84 -52.92 -19.76
N PHE A 47 7.56 -53.11 -18.65
CA PHE A 47 6.97 -53.09 -17.29
C PHE A 47 7.17 -51.82 -16.46
N ARG A 48 7.81 -50.76 -16.99
CA ARG A 48 7.97 -49.46 -16.29
C ARG A 48 6.68 -48.63 -16.20
N ALA A 49 5.61 -48.99 -16.91
CA ALA A 49 4.39 -48.19 -17.01
C ALA A 49 3.32 -48.47 -15.92
N SER A 50 3.43 -49.56 -15.14
CA SER A 50 2.28 -50.05 -14.34
C SER A 50 2.41 -49.90 -12.82
N LEU A 51 3.53 -49.41 -12.28
CA LEU A 51 3.77 -49.31 -10.83
C LEU A 51 4.01 -47.89 -10.30
N TYR A 52 3.87 -46.86 -11.14
CA TYR A 52 3.97 -45.46 -10.72
C TYR A 52 2.73 -44.82 -10.02
N PRO A 53 1.52 -45.41 -9.90
CA PRO A 53 0.38 -44.69 -9.35
C PRO A 53 0.22 -44.79 -7.81
N LEU A 54 1.11 -45.44 -7.06
CA LEU A 54 0.86 -45.74 -5.63
C LEU A 54 1.68 -44.93 -4.59
N THR A 55 2.57 -44.00 -5.00
CA THR A 55 3.46 -43.31 -4.03
C THR A 55 3.60 -41.78 -4.17
N ALA A 56 2.73 -41.08 -4.93
CA ALA A 56 2.78 -39.61 -5.03
C ALA A 56 1.65 -38.94 -4.21
N PRO A 57 1.93 -37.90 -3.39
CA PRO A 57 0.93 -37.28 -2.52
C PRO A 57 -0.08 -36.43 -3.30
N PHE A 58 -1.32 -36.41 -2.79
CA PHE A 58 -2.50 -35.67 -3.26
C PHE A 58 -2.20 -34.20 -3.64
N ARG A 59 -1.91 -33.94 -4.92
CA ARG A 59 -2.28 -32.70 -5.60
C ARG A 59 -3.43 -33.05 -6.54
N SER A 60 -4.52 -32.30 -6.47
CA SER A 60 -5.69 -32.44 -7.35
C SER A 60 -5.29 -32.42 -8.83
N ARG A 61 -5.15 -33.59 -9.46
CA ARG A 61 -5.09 -33.71 -10.91
C ARG A 61 -6.53 -33.63 -11.44
N PHE A 62 -7.02 -32.41 -11.65
CA PHE A 62 -8.17 -32.22 -12.52
C PHE A 62 -7.72 -32.57 -13.94
N SER A 63 -8.22 -33.68 -14.48
CA SER A 63 -8.15 -33.96 -15.91
C SER A 63 -9.00 -32.92 -16.62
N SER A 64 -8.37 -32.00 -17.37
CA SER A 64 -9.07 -30.86 -17.97
C SER A 64 -8.86 -30.83 -19.48
N LEU A 65 -9.95 -30.89 -20.24
CA LEU A 65 -10.01 -30.48 -21.64
C LEU A 65 -10.39 -28.99 -21.65
N ARG A 66 -9.50 -28.12 -22.12
CA ARG A 66 -9.76 -26.66 -22.15
C ARG A 66 -9.40 -26.06 -23.50
N PRO A 67 -10.30 -25.32 -24.17
CA PRO A 67 -9.91 -24.46 -25.27
C PRO A 67 -8.95 -23.37 -24.77
N ASP A 68 -7.97 -23.00 -25.60
CA ASP A 68 -6.97 -21.95 -25.33
C ASP A 68 -7.62 -20.54 -25.26
N SER A 69 -8.83 -20.40 -25.82
CA SER A 69 -9.56 -19.12 -25.87
C SER A 69 -11.06 -19.31 -25.68
N TYR A 70 -11.72 -18.40 -24.97
CA TYR A 70 -13.16 -18.49 -24.68
C TYR A 70 -14.09 -17.82 -25.72
N SER A 71 -13.61 -17.21 -26.80
CA SER A 71 -14.44 -16.84 -27.98
C SER A 71 -13.60 -16.28 -29.13
N PRO A 72 -13.24 -17.07 -30.16
CA PRO A 72 -12.64 -16.51 -31.36
C PRO A 72 -13.70 -15.78 -32.20
N VAL A 73 -13.33 -14.66 -32.81
CA VAL A 73 -14.10 -14.03 -33.87
C VAL A 73 -13.29 -14.15 -35.15
N PHE A 74 -13.91 -14.71 -36.19
CA PHE A 74 -13.33 -14.87 -37.52
C PHE A 74 -14.07 -13.99 -38.53
N THR A 75 -13.41 -13.59 -39.60
CA THR A 75 -14.06 -12.98 -40.77
C THR A 75 -14.54 -14.04 -41.76
N THR A 76 -15.35 -13.64 -42.74
CA THR A 76 -15.79 -14.53 -43.82
C THR A 76 -14.66 -14.96 -44.76
N GLU A 77 -13.48 -14.33 -44.66
CA GLU A 77 -12.26 -14.68 -45.39
C GLU A 77 -11.29 -15.56 -44.59
N GLU A 78 -11.50 -15.72 -43.29
CA GLU A 78 -10.64 -16.51 -42.42
C GLU A 78 -11.13 -17.95 -42.30
N LYS A 79 -10.18 -18.89 -42.27
CA LYS A 79 -10.47 -20.29 -41.92
C LYS A 79 -10.48 -20.40 -40.39
N PRO A 80 -11.62 -20.73 -39.77
CA PRO A 80 -11.69 -20.85 -38.32
C PRO A 80 -10.66 -21.84 -37.79
N THR A 81 -9.90 -21.39 -36.80
CA THR A 81 -8.79 -22.14 -36.20
C THR A 81 -8.96 -22.19 -34.70
N PHE A 82 -8.91 -23.38 -34.12
CA PHE A 82 -9.12 -23.63 -32.71
C PHE A 82 -7.90 -24.30 -32.08
N ARG A 83 -7.53 -23.85 -30.89
CA ARG A 83 -6.49 -24.47 -30.05
C ARG A 83 -7.10 -24.96 -28.76
N PHE A 84 -6.65 -26.11 -28.30
CA PHE A 84 -7.12 -26.70 -27.05
C PHE A 84 -6.03 -27.54 -26.39
N PHE A 85 -6.06 -27.52 -25.06
CA PHE A 85 -5.12 -28.22 -24.21
C PHE A 85 -5.78 -29.38 -23.51
N SER A 86 -4.95 -30.40 -23.29
CA SER A 86 -5.32 -31.62 -22.61
C SER A 86 -4.16 -32.11 -21.75
N ALA A 87 -4.44 -32.44 -20.50
CA ALA A 87 -3.45 -33.03 -19.59
C ALA A 87 -3.65 -34.55 -19.55
N ALA A 88 -2.73 -35.30 -20.19
CA ALA A 88 -2.64 -36.77 -20.14
C ALA A 88 -3.61 -37.61 -21.01
N HIS A 89 -4.09 -37.11 -22.16
CA HIS A 89 -5.03 -37.85 -23.01
C HIS A 89 -4.56 -38.00 -24.46
N GLN A 90 -4.91 -39.12 -25.10
CA GLN A 90 -4.44 -39.44 -26.45
C GLN A 90 -5.47 -39.13 -27.55
N PHE A 91 -6.77 -39.05 -27.27
CA PHE A 91 -7.82 -38.90 -28.29
C PHE A 91 -8.81 -37.76 -28.02
N TYR A 92 -9.19 -37.03 -29.07
CA TYR A 92 -10.29 -36.07 -29.05
C TYR A 92 -11.22 -36.24 -30.26
N ARG A 93 -12.47 -35.80 -30.10
CA ARG A 93 -13.42 -35.57 -31.18
C ARG A 93 -13.84 -34.11 -31.19
N PHE A 94 -13.82 -33.48 -32.35
CA PHE A 94 -14.25 -32.11 -32.59
C PHE A 94 -15.50 -32.11 -33.47
N ARG A 95 -16.50 -31.31 -33.09
CA ARG A 95 -17.71 -31.10 -33.88
C ARG A 95 -18.06 -29.63 -33.96
N LEU A 96 -18.58 -29.22 -35.10
CA LEU A 96 -18.98 -27.85 -35.37
C LEU A 96 -20.48 -27.78 -35.70
N TYR A 97 -21.19 -26.87 -35.06
CA TYR A 97 -22.61 -26.64 -35.29
C TYR A 97 -22.90 -25.15 -35.52
N ARG A 98 -23.93 -24.84 -36.31
CA ARG A 98 -24.51 -23.50 -36.32
C ARG A 98 -25.32 -23.33 -35.03
N ARG A 99 -25.15 -22.19 -34.34
CA ARG A 99 -25.85 -21.91 -33.08
C ARG A 99 -27.37 -21.88 -33.26
N ALA A 100 -27.84 -21.33 -34.38
CA ALA A 100 -29.28 -21.30 -34.70
C ALA A 100 -29.90 -22.70 -34.78
N ASP A 101 -29.19 -23.68 -35.34
CA ASP A 101 -29.68 -25.06 -35.48
C ASP A 101 -29.73 -25.78 -34.12
N LEU A 102 -28.74 -25.51 -33.25
CA LEU A 102 -28.75 -25.99 -31.85
C LEU A 102 -29.93 -25.43 -31.07
N LEU A 103 -30.24 -24.14 -31.24
CA LEU A 103 -31.33 -23.46 -30.55
C LEU A 103 -32.71 -23.83 -31.09
N ALA A 104 -32.85 -24.02 -32.41
CA ALA A 104 -34.09 -24.54 -33.00
C ALA A 104 -34.43 -25.95 -32.48
N ALA A 105 -33.41 -26.72 -32.09
CA ALA A 105 -33.58 -28.00 -31.43
C ALA A 105 -33.93 -27.90 -29.93
N GLU A 106 -34.00 -26.72 -29.33
CA GLU A 106 -34.40 -26.53 -27.93
C GLU A 106 -35.87 -26.08 -27.85
N LYS A 107 -36.76 -26.94 -27.30
CA LYS A 107 -38.23 -26.71 -27.28
C LYS A 107 -38.68 -25.44 -26.50
N ASN A 108 -37.79 -24.82 -25.72
CA ASN A 108 -38.06 -23.65 -24.86
C ASN A 108 -37.18 -22.42 -25.19
N ALA A 109 -36.40 -22.44 -26.27
CA ALA A 109 -35.59 -21.29 -26.66
C ALA A 109 -36.47 -20.18 -27.25
N SER A 110 -36.64 -19.08 -26.52
CA SER A 110 -37.28 -17.87 -27.06
C SER A 110 -36.24 -16.98 -27.73
N GLU A 111 -36.62 -16.15 -28.70
CA GLU A 111 -35.70 -15.18 -29.33
C GLU A 111 -35.09 -14.19 -28.32
N LYS A 112 -35.70 -14.05 -27.13
CA LYS A 112 -35.16 -13.30 -25.98
C LYS A 112 -34.11 -14.07 -25.16
N SER A 113 -34.09 -15.41 -25.20
CA SER A 113 -33.05 -16.22 -24.54
C SER A 113 -31.70 -16.13 -25.26
N LEU A 114 -31.71 -15.86 -26.57
CA LEU A 114 -30.54 -15.58 -27.43
C LEU A 114 -29.70 -14.40 -26.93
N LEU A 115 -30.36 -13.38 -26.40
CA LEU A 115 -29.75 -12.15 -25.89
C LEU A 115 -29.29 -12.30 -24.42
N THR A 116 -29.98 -13.12 -23.62
CA THR A 116 -29.62 -13.38 -22.21
C THR A 116 -28.54 -14.42 -22.01
N SER A 117 -28.39 -15.35 -22.95
CA SER A 117 -27.21 -16.19 -23.09
C SER A 117 -26.19 -15.39 -23.88
N LEU A 118 -25.48 -14.52 -23.15
CA LEU A 118 -24.18 -14.02 -23.62
C LEU A 118 -23.42 -15.19 -24.25
N PRO A 119 -22.57 -14.97 -25.28
CA PRO A 119 -21.78 -16.03 -25.91
C PRO A 119 -20.80 -16.74 -24.95
N TYR A 120 -20.93 -16.58 -23.63
CA TYR A 120 -20.08 -17.13 -22.58
C TYR A 120 -20.83 -18.09 -21.63
N MET A 121 -22.12 -18.37 -21.86
CA MET A 121 -22.93 -19.26 -21.02
C MET A 121 -23.11 -20.61 -21.72
N ASN A 122 -22.75 -21.70 -21.02
CA ASN A 122 -22.86 -23.09 -21.49
C ASN A 122 -24.26 -23.35 -22.08
N LEU A 123 -24.30 -23.87 -23.31
CA LEU A 123 -25.55 -24.40 -23.86
C LEU A 123 -25.87 -25.70 -23.12
N PRO A 124 -27.15 -26.04 -22.87
CA PRO A 124 -27.52 -27.35 -22.37
C PRO A 124 -27.32 -28.42 -23.47
N VAL A 125 -26.08 -28.79 -23.76
CA VAL A 125 -25.70 -29.76 -24.80
C VAL A 125 -26.12 -31.20 -24.48
N ALA A 126 -26.79 -31.42 -23.34
CA ALA A 126 -27.57 -32.63 -23.09
C ALA A 126 -28.54 -33.00 -24.26
N LEU A 127 -28.91 -32.02 -25.09
CA LEU A 127 -29.74 -32.19 -26.30
C LEU A 127 -29.06 -32.89 -27.49
N LEU A 128 -27.73 -33.01 -27.54
CA LEU A 128 -27.02 -33.69 -28.65
C LEU A 128 -27.20 -35.22 -28.66
N LYS A 129 -27.76 -35.81 -27.60
CA LYS A 129 -27.90 -37.27 -27.47
C LYS A 129 -29.08 -37.86 -28.26
N ASP A 130 -30.16 -37.09 -28.42
CA ASP A 130 -31.45 -37.61 -28.89
C ASP A 130 -32.00 -36.94 -30.17
N ARG A 131 -31.23 -36.05 -30.81
CA ARG A 131 -31.68 -35.29 -31.99
C ARG A 131 -30.63 -35.25 -33.10
N ALA A 132 -31.06 -35.46 -34.33
CA ALA A 132 -30.24 -35.29 -35.53
C ALA A 132 -30.06 -33.79 -35.82
N ILE A 133 -29.13 -33.13 -35.13
CA ILE A 133 -28.73 -31.76 -35.42
C ILE A 133 -27.64 -31.81 -36.50
N PRO A 134 -27.78 -31.08 -37.63
CA PRO A 134 -26.77 -31.06 -38.69
C PRO A 134 -25.39 -30.65 -38.15
N CYS A 135 -24.44 -31.59 -38.18
CA CYS A 135 -23.04 -31.31 -37.89
C CYS A 135 -22.39 -30.75 -39.16
N LEU A 136 -21.79 -29.57 -39.07
CA LEU A 136 -21.17 -28.90 -40.21
C LEU A 136 -19.76 -29.44 -40.50
N PHE A 137 -19.07 -29.88 -39.45
CA PHE A 137 -17.73 -30.44 -39.54
C PHE A 137 -17.47 -31.34 -38.35
N GLU A 138 -16.88 -32.52 -38.59
CA GLU A 138 -16.47 -33.46 -37.55
C GLU A 138 -15.06 -33.98 -37.87
N GLU A 139 -14.20 -33.99 -36.85
CA GLU A 139 -12.83 -34.50 -36.95
C GLU A 139 -12.47 -35.27 -35.68
N GLU A 140 -11.73 -36.37 -35.83
CA GLU A 140 -11.15 -37.11 -34.73
C GLU A 140 -9.63 -37.07 -34.86
N GLY A 141 -8.94 -36.86 -33.74
CA GLY A 141 -7.49 -36.72 -33.76
C GLY A 141 -6.84 -37.12 -32.45
N PHE A 142 -5.51 -37.02 -32.44
CA PHE A 142 -4.68 -37.43 -31.32
C PHE A 142 -3.85 -36.26 -30.78
N PHE A 143 -3.66 -36.22 -29.46
CA PHE A 143 -2.69 -35.29 -28.86
C PHE A 143 -1.28 -35.87 -28.98
N ALA A 144 -0.31 -35.07 -29.42
CA ALA A 144 1.08 -35.50 -29.51
C ALA A 144 1.65 -35.79 -28.10
N PRO A 145 2.33 -36.93 -27.87
CA PRO A 145 2.93 -37.23 -26.56
C PRO A 145 4.10 -36.27 -26.29
N ARG A 146 4.00 -35.48 -25.22
CA ARG A 146 5.14 -34.80 -24.59
C ARG A 146 5.18 -35.16 -23.11
N ASP A 147 6.40 -35.27 -22.59
CA ASP A 147 6.69 -35.56 -21.18
C ASP A 147 5.87 -34.68 -20.24
N LEU A 148 4.99 -35.30 -19.44
CA LEU A 148 4.31 -34.82 -18.22
C LEU A 148 3.70 -33.39 -18.17
N ASN A 149 3.70 -32.63 -19.28
CA ASN A 149 3.18 -31.26 -19.40
C ASN A 149 2.00 -31.19 -20.41
N LEU A 150 1.14 -30.18 -20.28
CA LEU A 150 -0.04 -29.92 -21.12
C LEU A 150 0.24 -30.17 -22.62
N ALA A 151 -0.50 -31.10 -23.24
CA ALA A 151 -0.43 -31.36 -24.68
C ALA A 151 -1.39 -30.40 -25.42
N GLU A 152 -0.87 -29.70 -26.43
CA GLU A 152 -1.62 -28.78 -27.30
C GLU A 152 -2.01 -29.50 -28.60
N SER A 153 -3.24 -29.28 -29.07
CA SER A 153 -3.65 -29.60 -30.44
C SER A 153 -4.31 -28.39 -31.10
N ARG A 154 -4.22 -28.32 -32.44
CA ARG A 154 -4.76 -27.25 -33.27
C ARG A 154 -5.62 -27.85 -34.37
N ILE A 155 -6.85 -27.35 -34.52
CA ILE A 155 -7.77 -27.69 -35.61
C ILE A 155 -7.98 -26.45 -36.45
N GLU A 156 -7.79 -26.57 -37.76
CA GLU A 156 -8.07 -25.52 -38.73
C GLU A 156 -9.06 -26.06 -39.77
N LEU A 157 -10.19 -25.37 -39.94
CA LEU A 157 -11.18 -25.80 -40.92
C LEU A 157 -10.61 -25.70 -42.34
N SER A 158 -11.00 -26.62 -43.21
CA SER A 158 -10.53 -26.66 -44.60
C SER A 158 -11.04 -25.48 -45.46
N HIS A 159 -12.15 -24.87 -45.06
CA HIS A 159 -12.89 -23.83 -45.77
C HIS A 159 -13.31 -22.69 -44.83
N THR A 160 -13.68 -21.54 -45.39
CA THR A 160 -14.25 -20.42 -44.65
C THR A 160 -15.73 -20.66 -44.36
N LEU A 161 -16.27 -19.94 -43.39
CA LEU A 161 -17.68 -20.01 -43.02
C LEU A 161 -18.40 -18.70 -43.38
N PRO A 162 -19.70 -18.73 -43.69
CA PRO A 162 -20.49 -17.51 -43.86
C PRO A 162 -20.69 -16.80 -42.52
N ALA A 163 -21.04 -15.51 -42.56
CA ALA A 163 -21.32 -14.73 -41.36
C ALA A 163 -22.52 -15.30 -40.58
N ASP A 164 -22.26 -15.82 -39.38
CA ASP A 164 -23.22 -16.45 -38.47
C ASP A 164 -22.58 -16.74 -37.09
N ASP A 165 -23.40 -17.23 -36.14
CA ASP A 165 -22.95 -17.76 -34.85
C ASP A 165 -22.76 -19.27 -34.90
N TYR A 166 -21.66 -19.76 -34.33
CA TYR A 166 -21.26 -21.16 -34.34
C TYR A 166 -20.87 -21.65 -32.95
N VAL A 167 -20.88 -22.97 -32.77
CA VAL A 167 -20.44 -23.64 -31.54
C VAL A 167 -19.52 -24.79 -31.92
N ALA A 168 -18.28 -24.72 -31.46
CA ALA A 168 -17.32 -25.82 -31.50
C ALA A 168 -17.47 -26.67 -30.23
N VAL A 169 -17.56 -27.99 -30.39
CA VAL A 169 -17.70 -28.96 -29.30
C VAL A 169 -16.52 -29.92 -29.35
N PHE A 170 -15.74 -29.96 -28.27
CA PHE A 170 -14.61 -30.86 -28.08
C PHE A 170 -15.00 -31.93 -27.08
N GLU A 171 -14.85 -33.21 -27.44
CA GLU A 171 -15.12 -34.36 -26.58
C GLU A 171 -13.84 -35.17 -26.35
N ALA A 172 -13.53 -35.48 -25.09
CA ALA A 172 -12.47 -36.42 -24.73
C ALA A 172 -13.10 -37.79 -24.47
N ARG A 173 -12.85 -38.78 -25.34
CA ARG A 173 -13.47 -40.12 -25.25
C ARG A 173 -13.11 -40.88 -23.97
N GLU A 174 -11.92 -40.65 -23.43
CA GLU A 174 -11.34 -41.43 -22.32
C GLU A 174 -11.58 -40.79 -20.95
N LEU A 175 -12.10 -39.55 -20.91
CA LEU A 175 -12.32 -38.80 -19.68
C LEU A 175 -13.80 -38.85 -19.38
N ILE A 176 -14.20 -39.59 -18.35
CA ILE A 176 -15.59 -39.66 -17.93
C ILE A 176 -15.79 -38.64 -16.81
N ASN A 177 -16.71 -37.70 -16.99
CA ASN A 177 -17.15 -36.81 -15.94
C ASN A 177 -17.81 -37.65 -14.84
N LEU A 178 -17.16 -37.69 -13.66
CA LEU A 178 -17.56 -38.53 -12.54
C LEU A 178 -18.97 -38.22 -12.01
N ALA A 179 -19.50 -37.02 -12.27
CA ALA A 179 -20.83 -36.62 -11.83
C ALA A 179 -21.97 -37.19 -12.68
N ASN A 180 -21.74 -37.45 -13.97
CA ASN A 180 -22.80 -37.89 -14.90
C ASN A 180 -22.43 -39.11 -15.77
N GLN A 181 -21.24 -39.68 -15.58
CA GLN A 181 -20.70 -40.80 -16.35
C GLN A 181 -20.63 -40.57 -17.87
N GLU A 182 -20.53 -39.31 -18.32
CA GLU A 182 -20.38 -38.96 -19.73
C GLU A 182 -18.95 -38.59 -20.11
N PRO A 183 -18.53 -38.74 -21.38
CA PRO A 183 -17.28 -38.16 -21.87
C PRO A 183 -17.19 -36.68 -21.49
N ALA A 184 -16.03 -36.20 -21.08
CA ALA A 184 -15.83 -34.80 -20.76
C ALA A 184 -15.84 -33.99 -22.04
N ARG A 185 -16.61 -32.90 -22.00
CA ARG A 185 -16.85 -32.04 -23.14
C ARG A 185 -16.47 -30.61 -22.79
N SER A 186 -15.97 -29.89 -23.78
CA SER A 186 -15.83 -28.45 -23.71
C SER A 186 -16.49 -27.83 -24.93
N GLU A 187 -17.25 -26.77 -24.68
CA GLU A 187 -17.93 -26.00 -25.72
C GLU A 187 -17.21 -24.66 -25.90
N LEU A 188 -17.07 -24.26 -27.15
CA LEU A 188 -16.52 -22.98 -27.54
C LEU A 188 -17.46 -22.32 -28.56
N PRO A 189 -18.40 -21.48 -28.10
CA PRO A 189 -19.10 -20.58 -29.00
C PRO A 189 -18.10 -19.62 -29.67
N PHE A 190 -18.31 -19.37 -30.96
CA PHE A 190 -17.52 -18.42 -31.74
C PHE A 190 -18.37 -17.76 -32.82
N ARG A 191 -17.87 -16.66 -33.37
CA ARG A 191 -18.58 -15.90 -34.40
C ARG A 191 -17.79 -15.80 -35.68
N VAL A 192 -18.49 -15.84 -36.79
CA VAL A 192 -17.98 -15.38 -38.08
C VAL A 192 -18.68 -14.06 -38.43
N THR A 193 -17.93 -12.97 -38.50
CA THR A 193 -18.46 -11.66 -38.88
C THR A 193 -17.36 -10.76 -39.45
N ASP A 194 -17.74 -9.98 -40.45
CA ASP A 194 -16.89 -8.91 -40.99
C ASP A 194 -17.14 -7.58 -40.29
N LEU A 195 -18.03 -7.51 -39.30
CA LEU A 195 -18.35 -6.28 -38.57
C LEU A 195 -17.52 -6.18 -37.29
N GLY A 196 -16.87 -5.04 -37.09
CA GLY A 196 -16.26 -4.66 -35.83
C GLY A 196 -16.70 -3.29 -35.34
N ALA A 197 -16.65 -3.11 -34.02
CA ALA A 197 -16.89 -1.80 -33.43
C ALA A 197 -15.96 -1.47 -32.26
N ILE A 198 -15.63 -0.17 -32.16
CA ILE A 198 -15.01 0.45 -31.00
C ILE A 198 -16.07 1.30 -30.32
N ILE A 199 -16.24 1.12 -29.01
CA ILE A 199 -17.29 1.78 -28.23
C ILE A 199 -16.62 2.64 -27.15
N LYS A 200 -16.84 3.96 -27.22
CA LYS A 200 -16.37 4.95 -26.23
C LYS A 200 -17.55 5.37 -25.36
N ILE A 201 -17.52 5.06 -24.07
CA ILE A 201 -18.63 5.27 -23.13
C ILE A 201 -18.23 6.36 -22.15
N ASP A 202 -19.00 7.44 -22.05
CA ASP A 202 -18.92 8.42 -20.95
C ASP A 202 -20.19 8.39 -20.08
N GLN A 203 -20.36 9.33 -19.15
CA GLN A 203 -21.49 9.33 -18.20
C GLN A 203 -22.85 9.78 -18.80
N SER A 204 -22.82 10.40 -19.97
CA SER A 204 -23.97 11.03 -20.62
C SER A 204 -24.36 10.36 -21.93
N LYS A 205 -23.38 9.78 -22.62
CA LYS A 205 -23.55 9.18 -23.94
C LYS A 205 -22.53 8.08 -24.20
N THR A 206 -22.82 7.29 -25.22
CA THR A 206 -21.88 6.35 -25.83
C THR A 206 -21.69 6.70 -27.29
N ARG A 207 -20.45 6.67 -27.76
CA ARG A 207 -20.09 6.78 -29.16
C ARG A 207 -19.60 5.43 -29.67
N VAL A 208 -20.26 4.90 -30.69
CA VAL A 208 -19.91 3.66 -31.38
C VAL A 208 -19.28 4.00 -32.71
N PHE A 209 -18.14 3.39 -33.02
CA PHE A 209 -17.52 3.42 -34.34
C PHE A 209 -17.59 2.03 -34.96
N ALA A 210 -18.41 1.84 -36.00
CA ALA A 210 -18.53 0.58 -36.72
C ALA A 210 -17.72 0.58 -38.02
N PHE A 211 -17.02 -0.51 -38.27
CA PHE A 211 -16.17 -0.70 -39.43
C PHE A 211 -16.14 -2.15 -39.86
N ASP A 212 -15.69 -2.37 -41.09
CA ASP A 212 -15.54 -3.69 -41.68
C ASP A 212 -14.14 -4.26 -41.33
N LEU A 213 -14.06 -5.45 -40.74
CA LEU A 213 -12.83 -6.10 -40.30
C LEU A 213 -11.93 -6.54 -41.46
N VAL A 214 -12.51 -6.81 -42.61
CA VAL A 214 -11.79 -7.28 -43.80
C VAL A 214 -11.19 -6.09 -44.54
N SER A 215 -12.05 -5.17 -44.99
CA SER A 215 -11.70 -4.01 -45.80
C SER A 215 -11.22 -2.80 -45.00
N ARG A 216 -11.45 -2.78 -43.68
CA ARG A 216 -11.14 -1.65 -42.77
C ARG A 216 -11.86 -0.35 -43.11
N LYS A 217 -12.89 -0.42 -43.96
CA LYS A 217 -13.73 0.73 -44.32
C LYS A 217 -14.80 0.97 -43.26
N VAL A 218 -15.24 2.22 -43.15
CA VAL A 218 -16.35 2.57 -42.27
C VAL A 218 -17.62 1.85 -42.70
N MET A 219 -18.42 1.45 -41.72
CA MET A 219 -19.67 0.74 -41.97
C MET A 219 -20.84 1.68 -41.73
N GLU A 220 -21.30 2.38 -42.78
CA GLU A 220 -22.52 3.18 -42.77
C GLU A 220 -23.76 2.29 -42.69
N GLY A 221 -24.81 2.73 -42.01
CA GLY A 221 -26.08 2.01 -41.96
C GLY A 221 -26.09 0.78 -41.05
N ALA A 222 -25.10 0.62 -40.16
CA ALA A 222 -25.13 -0.43 -39.14
C ALA A 222 -26.06 -0.02 -38.00
N GLU A 223 -27.02 -0.87 -37.65
CA GLU A 223 -27.94 -0.63 -36.54
C GLU A 223 -27.21 -0.89 -35.22
N VAL A 224 -27.29 0.06 -34.29
CA VAL A 224 -26.71 -0.02 -32.95
C VAL A 224 -27.84 0.01 -31.94
N GLU A 225 -28.00 -1.06 -31.18
CA GLU A 225 -29.05 -1.24 -30.18
C GLU A 225 -28.43 -1.39 -28.79
N LEU A 226 -28.98 -0.66 -27.82
CA LEU A 226 -28.59 -0.75 -26.41
C LEU A 226 -29.68 -1.44 -25.61
N TYR A 227 -29.30 -2.50 -24.91
CA TYR A 227 -30.18 -3.30 -24.06
C TYR A 227 -29.78 -3.19 -22.59
N SER A 228 -30.75 -3.29 -21.69
CA SER A 228 -30.55 -3.45 -20.24
C SER A 228 -31.00 -4.82 -19.74
N ARG A 229 -30.31 -5.33 -18.72
CA ARG A 229 -30.75 -6.52 -17.95
C ARG A 229 -31.00 -6.13 -16.49
N PRO A 230 -32.23 -6.27 -15.98
CA PRO A 230 -32.49 -6.12 -14.54
C PRO A 230 -31.80 -7.24 -13.75
N SER A 231 -31.50 -7.01 -12.46
CA SER A 231 -30.68 -7.92 -11.64
C SER A 231 -31.32 -9.31 -11.52
N GLY A 232 -30.58 -10.35 -11.96
CA GLY A 232 -30.95 -11.76 -11.93
C GLY A 232 -30.58 -12.53 -13.22
N ILE A 233 -30.02 -13.74 -13.07
CA ILE A 233 -29.58 -14.62 -14.20
C ILE A 233 -30.76 -15.11 -15.06
N SER A 234 -32.01 -14.89 -14.65
CA SER A 234 -33.22 -15.35 -15.34
C SER A 234 -34.04 -14.25 -16.05
N LYS A 235 -33.66 -12.97 -15.94
CA LYS A 235 -34.44 -11.87 -16.55
C LYS A 235 -34.00 -11.56 -17.98
N ASN A 236 -34.99 -11.36 -18.87
CA ASN A 236 -34.84 -11.01 -20.29
C ASN A 236 -34.19 -9.62 -20.48
N LEU A 237 -33.45 -9.44 -21.57
CA LEU A 237 -32.98 -8.11 -21.99
C LEU A 237 -34.17 -7.24 -22.43
N SER A 238 -34.14 -5.96 -22.06
CA SER A 238 -35.06 -4.92 -22.54
C SER A 238 -34.31 -3.91 -23.40
N LEU A 239 -34.80 -3.65 -24.61
CA LEU A 239 -34.24 -2.61 -25.49
C LEU A 239 -34.46 -1.24 -24.84
N ILE A 240 -33.39 -0.48 -24.66
CA ILE A 240 -33.42 0.90 -24.16
C ILE A 240 -33.60 1.86 -25.33
N THR A 241 -32.73 1.75 -26.33
CA THR A 241 -32.70 2.65 -27.48
C THR A 241 -31.96 2.02 -28.65
N ARG A 242 -32.18 2.56 -29.85
CA ARG A 242 -31.51 2.15 -31.09
C ARG A 242 -31.15 3.37 -31.93
N THR A 243 -30.05 3.26 -32.66
CA THR A 243 -29.57 4.27 -33.60
C THR A 243 -28.90 3.58 -34.79
N VAL A 244 -28.43 4.34 -35.77
CA VAL A 244 -27.76 3.82 -36.97
C VAL A 244 -26.48 4.61 -37.22
N THR A 245 -25.43 3.94 -37.67
CA THR A 245 -24.17 4.63 -38.02
C THR A 245 -24.33 5.49 -39.27
N GLY A 246 -23.82 6.72 -39.20
CA GLY A 246 -23.77 7.64 -40.34
C GLY A 246 -22.70 7.27 -41.37
N ALA A 247 -22.55 8.11 -42.40
CA ALA A 247 -21.55 7.95 -43.46
C ALA A 247 -20.09 7.98 -42.94
N ASP A 248 -19.86 8.50 -41.74
CA ASP A 248 -18.57 8.51 -41.05
C ASP A 248 -18.32 7.24 -40.21
N GLY A 249 -19.29 6.32 -40.14
CA GLY A 249 -19.26 5.09 -39.35
C GLY A 249 -19.55 5.28 -37.87
N PHE A 250 -19.90 6.50 -37.43
CA PHE A 250 -20.22 6.77 -36.03
C PHE A 250 -21.72 6.71 -35.76
N ALA A 251 -22.07 6.29 -34.54
CA ALA A 251 -23.38 6.50 -33.96
C ALA A 251 -23.23 6.94 -32.51
N ASP A 252 -23.98 7.97 -32.11
CA ASP A 252 -24.09 8.39 -30.71
C ASP A 252 -25.40 7.88 -30.11
N ILE A 253 -25.30 7.39 -28.88
CA ILE A 253 -26.43 6.99 -28.04
C ILE A 253 -26.39 7.87 -26.79
N GLU A 254 -27.38 8.75 -26.62
CA GLU A 254 -27.58 9.43 -25.35
C GLU A 254 -28.22 8.48 -24.35
N PHE A 255 -27.69 8.47 -23.11
CA PHE A 255 -28.35 7.73 -22.05
C PHE A 255 -29.66 8.43 -21.63
N PRO A 256 -30.75 7.69 -21.38
CA PRO A 256 -31.95 8.22 -20.75
C PRO A 256 -31.63 8.91 -19.42
N PRO A 257 -32.43 9.88 -18.94
CA PRO A 257 -32.19 10.58 -17.67
C PRO A 257 -31.96 9.63 -16.47
N GLU A 258 -32.64 8.49 -16.47
CA GLU A 258 -32.53 7.43 -15.44
C GLU A 258 -31.17 6.71 -15.43
N LEU A 259 -30.41 6.80 -16.52
CA LEU A 259 -29.08 6.19 -16.69
C LEU A 259 -27.95 7.22 -16.74
N LYS A 260 -28.26 8.51 -16.83
CA LYS A 260 -27.25 9.59 -16.82
C LYS A 260 -26.61 9.67 -15.42
N GLY A 261 -25.29 9.47 -15.35
CA GLY A 261 -24.53 9.54 -14.09
C GLY A 261 -24.55 8.27 -13.21
N ASP A 262 -25.35 7.26 -13.55
CA ASP A 262 -25.45 5.98 -12.81
C ASP A 262 -25.50 4.77 -13.77
N VAL A 263 -24.52 4.70 -14.68
CA VAL A 263 -24.33 3.57 -15.62
C VAL A 263 -24.11 2.23 -14.85
N ASN A 264 -23.91 2.29 -13.53
CA ASN A 264 -23.73 1.16 -12.62
C ASN A 264 -25.03 0.60 -12.03
N ALA A 265 -26.15 1.32 -12.09
CA ALA A 265 -27.44 0.88 -11.52
C ALA A 265 -28.03 -0.35 -12.22
N LEU A 266 -27.62 -0.61 -13.48
CA LEU A 266 -28.06 -1.78 -14.24
C LEU A 266 -27.02 -2.88 -14.21
N SER A 267 -27.44 -4.07 -13.79
CA SER A 267 -26.63 -5.28 -13.65
C SER A 267 -25.99 -5.80 -14.95
N LEU A 268 -26.45 -5.34 -16.12
CA LEU A 268 -25.78 -5.56 -17.41
C LEU A 268 -26.33 -4.57 -18.46
N LEU A 269 -25.46 -3.85 -19.15
CA LEU A 269 -25.78 -3.18 -20.41
C LEU A 269 -25.16 -3.98 -21.57
N VAL A 270 -25.90 -4.15 -22.67
CA VAL A 270 -25.42 -4.88 -23.85
C VAL A 270 -25.63 -4.02 -25.09
N TYR A 271 -24.55 -3.79 -25.83
CA TYR A 271 -24.59 -3.21 -27.17
C TYR A 271 -24.67 -4.35 -28.18
N GLU A 272 -25.61 -4.25 -29.10
CA GLU A 272 -25.66 -5.04 -30.32
C GLU A 272 -25.46 -4.10 -31.50
N ILE A 273 -24.47 -4.40 -32.35
CA ILE A 273 -24.31 -3.76 -33.64
C ILE A 273 -24.61 -4.80 -34.72
N LYS A 274 -25.46 -4.48 -35.68
CA LYS A 274 -25.85 -5.42 -36.75
C LYS A 274 -25.96 -4.76 -38.12
N LYS A 275 -25.54 -5.49 -39.15
CA LYS A 275 -25.73 -5.14 -40.56
C LYS A 275 -25.92 -6.41 -41.40
N GLY A 276 -27.16 -6.66 -41.83
CA GLY A 276 -27.51 -7.93 -42.48
C GLY A 276 -27.30 -9.11 -41.51
N LYS A 277 -26.48 -10.10 -41.91
CA LYS A 277 -26.11 -11.25 -41.06
C LYS A 277 -24.92 -10.98 -40.14
N ASN A 278 -24.17 -9.90 -40.38
CA ASN A 278 -23.05 -9.52 -39.52
C ASN A 278 -23.57 -8.94 -38.20
N ARG A 279 -23.07 -9.43 -37.07
CA ARG A 279 -23.44 -8.98 -35.73
C ARG A 279 -22.20 -8.85 -34.86
N ALA A 280 -22.17 -7.84 -34.00
CA ALA A 280 -21.13 -7.62 -33.02
C ALA A 280 -21.79 -7.29 -31.66
N TYR A 281 -21.32 -7.90 -30.58
CA TYR A 281 -21.88 -7.67 -29.24
C TYR A 281 -20.81 -7.12 -28.31
N GLN A 282 -21.23 -6.25 -27.38
CA GLN A 282 -20.38 -5.83 -26.27
C GLN A 282 -21.19 -5.70 -24.98
N GLY A 283 -20.80 -6.42 -23.93
CA GLY A 283 -21.37 -6.28 -22.60
C GLY A 283 -20.60 -5.27 -21.73
N ILE A 284 -21.31 -4.55 -20.87
CA ILE A 284 -20.77 -3.86 -19.69
C ILE A 284 -21.25 -4.61 -18.45
N TYR A 285 -20.33 -5.25 -17.74
CA TYR A 285 -20.58 -5.85 -16.43
C TYR A 285 -20.27 -4.81 -15.35
N ALA A 286 -21.29 -4.31 -14.66
CA ALA A 286 -21.11 -3.30 -13.63
C ALA A 286 -20.80 -3.87 -12.22
N LYS A 287 -20.80 -5.20 -12.01
CA LYS A 287 -20.80 -5.73 -10.62
C LYS A 287 -20.30 -7.17 -10.41
N TYR A 288 -19.11 -7.50 -10.87
CA TYR A 288 -18.35 -8.63 -10.31
C TYR A 288 -16.94 -8.19 -9.99
N GLY A 289 -16.79 -7.44 -8.89
CA GLY A 289 -15.59 -7.59 -8.10
C GLY A 289 -15.59 -9.02 -7.60
N TYR A 290 -14.65 -9.85 -8.07
CA TYR A 290 -14.35 -11.11 -7.41
C TYR A 290 -13.74 -10.76 -6.04
N SER A 291 -14.59 -10.45 -5.07
CA SER A 291 -14.29 -10.77 -3.68
C SER A 291 -14.59 -12.26 -3.50
N SER A 292 -13.81 -13.10 -4.18
CA SER A 292 -13.58 -14.46 -3.73
C SER A 292 -12.42 -14.35 -2.74
N PRO A 293 -12.63 -14.72 -1.49
CA PRO A 293 -11.62 -14.53 -0.46
C PRO A 293 -10.53 -15.62 -0.42
N ASP A 294 -10.46 -16.49 -1.43
CA ASP A 294 -9.60 -17.68 -1.46
C ASP A 294 -8.40 -17.60 -2.42
N PHE A 295 -8.18 -16.49 -3.11
CA PHE A 295 -7.04 -16.34 -4.02
C PHE A 295 -6.16 -15.13 -3.65
N HIS A 296 -5.17 -15.36 -2.79
CA HIS A 296 -4.05 -14.45 -2.58
C HIS A 296 -3.05 -14.56 -3.73
N ILE A 297 -3.09 -13.61 -4.66
CA ILE A 297 -2.03 -13.36 -5.64
C ILE A 297 -1.53 -11.91 -5.43
N PRO A 298 -0.21 -11.64 -5.41
CA PRO A 298 0.34 -10.33 -5.06
C PRO A 298 -0.09 -9.19 -6.02
N ARG A 299 -0.58 -8.09 -5.42
CA ARG A 299 -1.19 -6.92 -6.09
C ARG A 299 -0.31 -6.22 -7.13
N HIS A 300 1.02 -6.21 -6.95
CA HIS A 300 1.91 -5.42 -7.83
C HIS A 300 2.18 -5.99 -9.22
N ALA A 301 2.02 -7.30 -9.42
CA ALA A 301 2.07 -7.89 -10.77
C ALA A 301 0.77 -7.66 -11.56
N MET A 302 -0.28 -7.17 -10.88
CA MET A 302 -1.63 -7.12 -11.40
C MET A 302 -2.06 -5.72 -11.86
N ASP A 303 -1.44 -4.62 -11.39
CA ASP A 303 -1.87 -3.26 -11.76
C ASP A 303 -1.60 -2.89 -13.23
N LYS A 304 -0.58 -3.49 -13.86
CA LYS A 304 -0.36 -3.34 -15.32
C LYS A 304 -1.31 -4.22 -16.15
N TYR A 305 -1.81 -5.32 -15.59
CA TYR A 305 -2.70 -6.26 -16.27
C TYR A 305 -4.18 -5.96 -16.05
N TYR A 306 -4.58 -5.39 -14.90
CA TYR A 306 -5.98 -5.07 -14.59
C TYR A 306 -6.51 -3.87 -15.36
N ASN A 307 -5.67 -2.85 -15.61
CA ASN A 307 -6.05 -1.65 -16.36
C ASN A 307 -6.45 -1.93 -17.82
N LEU A 308 -6.04 -3.07 -18.38
CA LEU A 308 -6.43 -3.51 -19.72
C LEU A 308 -7.82 -4.16 -19.77
N PHE A 309 -8.28 -4.83 -18.71
CA PHE A 309 -9.46 -5.70 -18.78
C PHE A 309 -10.63 -5.25 -17.88
N PHE A 310 -10.35 -4.58 -16.76
CA PHE A 310 -11.36 -4.06 -15.84
C PHE A 310 -10.92 -2.69 -15.32
N SER A 311 -11.27 -1.61 -16.03
CA SER A 311 -11.38 -0.32 -15.35
C SER A 311 -12.55 -0.44 -14.37
N THR A 312 -12.28 -0.74 -13.11
CA THR A 312 -13.25 -0.52 -12.05
C THR A 312 -13.66 0.94 -12.12
N TYR A 313 -14.96 1.19 -12.28
CA TYR A 313 -15.53 2.53 -12.32
C TYR A 313 -15.24 3.20 -10.98
N ASP A 314 -14.24 4.08 -10.93
CA ASP A 314 -14.10 5.00 -9.82
C ASP A 314 -15.27 5.98 -9.85
N LYS A 315 -15.94 6.08 -8.69
CA LYS A 315 -17.13 6.91 -8.52
C LYS A 315 -16.78 8.36 -8.85
N LYS A 316 -17.78 9.12 -9.30
CA LYS A 316 -17.69 10.56 -9.56
C LYS A 316 -17.08 11.28 -8.34
N GLU A 317 -15.80 11.61 -8.35
CA GLU A 317 -15.24 12.54 -7.37
C GLU A 317 -15.62 13.97 -7.81
N LYS A 318 -16.84 14.41 -7.47
CA LYS A 318 -17.20 15.83 -7.61
C LYS A 318 -16.52 16.65 -6.53
N TYR A 319 -16.35 16.07 -5.35
CA TYR A 319 -15.81 16.71 -4.17
C TYR A 319 -14.35 16.34 -3.98
N ARG A 320 -13.56 17.31 -3.54
CA ARG A 320 -12.18 17.13 -3.09
C ARG A 320 -12.05 17.74 -1.71
N THR A 321 -11.29 17.09 -0.84
CA THR A 321 -11.06 17.59 0.51
C THR A 321 -9.58 17.80 0.74
N PHE A 322 -9.25 19.01 1.18
CA PHE A 322 -8.02 19.27 1.91
C PHE A 322 -8.29 18.98 3.39
N LEU A 323 -7.54 18.07 4.01
CA LEU A 323 -7.70 17.70 5.42
C LEU A 323 -6.35 17.75 6.15
N ASN A 324 -6.35 18.29 7.36
CA ASN A 324 -5.22 18.37 8.27
C ASN A 324 -5.58 17.86 9.67
N PHE A 325 -4.69 17.08 10.25
CA PHE A 325 -4.77 16.63 11.64
C PHE A 325 -4.02 17.60 12.56
N ASP A 326 -4.40 17.68 13.84
CA ASP A 326 -3.79 18.63 14.78
C ASP A 326 -2.34 18.32 15.14
N ARG A 327 -1.90 17.08 14.94
CA ARG A 327 -0.53 16.64 15.19
C ARG A 327 -0.15 15.49 14.27
N PRO A 328 1.15 15.26 14.04
CA PRO A 328 1.59 14.19 13.15
C PRO A 328 1.54 12.80 13.79
N LEU A 329 1.53 12.70 15.12
CA LEU A 329 1.66 11.45 15.86
C LEU A 329 0.84 11.45 17.16
N TYR A 330 0.12 10.35 17.40
CA TYR A 330 -0.74 10.18 18.59
C TYR A 330 -0.29 9.00 19.44
N ARG A 331 -0.59 9.03 20.75
CA ARG A 331 -0.51 7.87 21.63
C ARG A 331 -1.88 7.21 21.81
N LEU A 332 -1.89 5.95 22.24
CA LEU A 332 -3.11 5.28 22.70
C LEU A 332 -3.82 6.13 23.77
N GLY A 333 -5.15 6.21 23.67
CA GLY A 333 -5.97 7.00 24.60
C GLY A 333 -5.86 8.52 24.42
N GLN A 334 -5.23 9.02 23.34
CA GLN A 334 -5.33 10.42 22.95
C GLN A 334 -6.52 10.66 22.02
N SER A 335 -7.13 11.84 22.11
CA SER A 335 -8.10 12.28 21.10
C SER A 335 -7.39 12.78 19.85
N VAL A 336 -8.04 12.64 18.70
CA VAL A 336 -7.55 13.06 17.39
C VAL A 336 -8.42 14.20 16.89
N ASN A 337 -7.85 15.39 16.66
CA ASN A 337 -8.59 16.51 16.07
C ASN A 337 -8.20 16.66 14.59
N PHE A 338 -9.16 17.02 13.75
CA PHE A 338 -8.94 17.21 12.32
C PHE A 338 -9.80 18.36 11.79
N GLY A 339 -9.29 19.08 10.80
CA GLY A 339 -10.00 20.14 10.09
C GLY A 339 -9.67 20.14 8.61
N GLY A 340 -10.49 20.79 7.80
CA GLY A 340 -10.31 20.76 6.36
C GLY A 340 -11.21 21.71 5.58
N GLN A 341 -10.97 21.75 4.27
CA GLN A 341 -11.65 22.59 3.29
C GLN A 341 -12.12 21.73 2.12
N ILE A 342 -13.41 21.83 1.77
CA ILE A 342 -13.99 21.16 0.60
C ILE A 342 -13.90 22.06 -0.64
N ALA A 343 -13.56 21.43 -1.76
CA ALA A 343 -13.64 22.01 -3.10
C ALA A 343 -14.47 21.12 -4.03
N VAL A 344 -15.09 21.73 -5.03
CA VAL A 344 -16.01 21.09 -5.98
C VAL A 344 -15.45 21.23 -7.39
N SER A 345 -15.32 20.11 -8.11
CA SER A 345 -14.84 20.06 -9.50
C SER A 345 -15.97 20.35 -10.49
N SER A 346 -15.67 21.16 -11.50
CA SER A 346 -16.56 21.53 -12.62
C SER A 346 -15.78 21.59 -13.95
N ASP A 347 -16.48 21.66 -15.08
CA ASP A 347 -15.83 21.87 -16.41
C ASP A 347 -15.05 23.20 -16.49
N GLN A 348 -15.37 24.17 -15.63
CA GLN A 348 -14.74 25.49 -15.59
C GLN A 348 -13.56 25.59 -14.62
N GLY A 349 -13.33 24.59 -13.76
CA GLY A 349 -12.40 24.76 -12.64
C GLY A 349 -12.83 24.04 -11.37
N ILE A 350 -12.09 24.30 -10.31
CA ILE A 350 -12.39 23.84 -8.96
C ILE A 350 -12.75 25.06 -8.13
N VAL A 351 -13.87 24.99 -7.43
CA VAL A 351 -14.47 26.12 -6.69
C VAL A 351 -14.87 25.68 -5.28
N VAL A 352 -14.98 26.65 -4.37
CA VAL A 352 -15.64 26.44 -3.07
C VAL A 352 -17.12 26.13 -3.33
N SER A 353 -17.73 25.26 -2.51
CA SER A 353 -19.17 25.00 -2.62
C SER A 353 -19.97 26.21 -2.15
N ASP A 354 -20.94 26.66 -2.93
CA ASP A 354 -21.86 27.76 -2.56
C ASP A 354 -22.85 27.37 -1.43
N LYS A 355 -22.85 26.10 -1.00
CA LYS A 355 -23.73 25.56 0.03
C LYS A 355 -22.97 24.60 0.96
N PRO A 356 -23.35 24.53 2.26
CA PRO A 356 -22.92 23.47 3.16
C PRO A 356 -23.08 22.08 2.56
N VAL A 357 -22.07 21.23 2.75
CA VAL A 357 -22.02 19.86 2.26
C VAL A 357 -22.06 18.91 3.46
N GLU A 358 -22.95 17.93 3.44
CA GLU A 358 -22.95 16.85 4.42
C GLU A 358 -21.87 15.81 4.05
N LEU A 359 -20.98 15.52 4.99
CA LEU A 359 -19.89 14.56 4.87
C LEU A 359 -20.14 13.40 5.82
N ARG A 360 -20.16 12.17 5.32
CA ARG A 360 -20.21 10.97 6.16
C ARG A 360 -18.80 10.48 6.45
N LEU A 361 -18.47 10.29 7.71
CA LEU A 361 -17.14 9.94 8.19
C LEU A 361 -17.12 8.48 8.61
N LYS A 362 -16.15 7.72 8.10
CA LYS A 362 -15.88 6.35 8.50
C LYS A 362 -14.44 6.25 8.98
N LEU A 363 -14.22 5.99 10.27
CA LEU A 363 -12.88 5.76 10.81
C LEU A 363 -12.61 4.26 10.84
N MET A 364 -11.48 3.86 10.28
CA MET A 364 -10.93 2.52 10.39
C MET A 364 -9.68 2.55 11.27
N ASP A 365 -9.52 1.52 12.09
CA ASP A 365 -8.29 1.31 12.87
C ASP A 365 -7.15 0.75 12.01
N SER A 366 -5.99 0.50 12.65
CA SER A 366 -4.81 -0.07 12.00
C SER A 366 -4.97 -1.47 11.42
N GLN A 367 -6.13 -2.10 11.63
CA GLN A 367 -6.50 -3.39 11.08
C GLN A 367 -7.58 -3.25 10.00
N PHE A 368 -7.85 -2.03 9.52
CA PHE A 368 -8.93 -1.71 8.58
C PHE A 368 -10.34 -2.03 9.08
N LYS A 369 -10.52 -2.18 10.40
CA LYS A 369 -11.85 -2.37 10.98
C LYS A 369 -12.51 -1.02 11.18
N GLU A 370 -13.74 -0.87 10.69
CA GLU A 370 -14.56 0.32 10.96
C GLU A 370 -14.89 0.41 12.46
N ILE A 371 -14.47 1.50 13.09
CA ILE A 371 -14.65 1.78 14.52
C ILE A 371 -15.50 3.02 14.77
N TYR A 372 -15.82 3.79 13.73
CA TYR A 372 -16.72 4.94 13.77
C TYR A 372 -17.42 5.11 12.42
N ASP A 373 -18.72 5.38 12.44
CA ASP A 373 -19.53 5.82 11.29
C ASP A 373 -20.44 6.97 11.77
N GLY A 374 -20.22 8.16 11.24
CA GLY A 374 -20.94 9.37 11.65
C GLY A 374 -21.01 10.38 10.50
N SER A 375 -21.49 11.60 10.77
CA SER A 375 -21.50 12.67 9.77
C SER A 375 -21.15 14.03 10.37
N LEU A 376 -20.67 14.92 9.51
CA LEU A 376 -20.48 16.34 9.80
C LEU A 376 -21.01 17.18 8.63
N ILE A 377 -21.33 18.45 8.87
CA ILE A 377 -21.75 19.38 7.82
C ILE A 377 -20.71 20.50 7.74
N THR A 378 -20.29 20.85 6.52
CA THR A 378 -19.36 21.96 6.31
C THR A 378 -20.01 23.30 6.65
N ARG A 379 -19.19 24.32 6.92
CA ARG A 379 -19.64 25.71 7.07
C ARG A 379 -19.92 26.32 5.68
N GLU A 380 -20.42 27.55 5.68
CA GLU A 380 -20.73 28.31 4.45
C GLU A 380 -19.50 28.55 3.56
N ASP A 381 -18.33 28.67 4.17
CA ASP A 381 -17.04 28.78 3.46
C ASP A 381 -16.51 27.41 2.99
N SER A 382 -17.29 26.33 3.14
CA SER A 382 -16.89 24.93 2.88
C SER A 382 -15.77 24.37 3.76
N SER A 383 -15.41 25.04 4.85
CA SER A 383 -14.53 24.48 5.88
C SER A 383 -15.27 23.53 6.83
N PHE A 384 -14.56 22.62 7.48
CA PHE A 384 -15.11 21.74 8.52
C PHE A 384 -14.05 21.35 9.54
N ALA A 385 -14.50 20.87 10.70
CA ALA A 385 -13.62 20.31 11.72
C ALA A 385 -14.34 19.26 12.56
N GLY A 386 -13.57 18.33 13.13
CA GLY A 386 -14.09 17.25 13.95
C GLY A 386 -13.06 16.70 14.94
N ARG A 387 -13.53 15.80 15.82
CA ARG A 387 -12.72 15.16 16.86
C ARG A 387 -13.14 13.70 17.03
N PHE A 388 -12.16 12.80 17.03
CA PHE A 388 -12.31 11.44 17.53
C PHE A 388 -11.88 11.37 18.98
N ASN A 389 -12.72 10.76 19.82
CA ASN A 389 -12.45 10.61 21.24
C ASN A 389 -11.40 9.52 21.49
N ALA A 390 -10.76 9.59 22.67
CA ALA A 390 -9.67 8.71 23.07
C ALA A 390 -10.04 7.22 23.08
N ASP A 391 -11.31 6.90 23.36
CA ASP A 391 -11.85 5.55 23.41
C ASP A 391 -11.88 4.87 22.03
N LEU A 392 -11.80 5.62 20.93
CA LEU A 392 -11.67 5.07 19.58
C LEU A 392 -10.22 4.65 19.25
N ILE A 393 -9.23 5.16 19.97
CA ILE A 393 -7.80 4.99 19.66
C ILE A 393 -7.18 3.91 20.56
N LYS A 394 -7.51 2.65 20.26
CA LYS A 394 -7.13 1.46 21.06
C LYS A 394 -5.95 0.64 20.51
N HIS A 395 -5.54 0.86 19.27
CA HIS A 395 -4.49 0.09 18.61
C HIS A 395 -3.37 1.02 18.12
N THR A 396 -2.14 0.53 18.06
CA THR A 396 -1.04 1.24 17.38
C THR A 396 -1.08 0.93 15.88
N GLY A 397 -0.52 1.82 15.06
CA GLY A 397 -0.48 1.72 13.61
C GLY A 397 -1.23 2.86 12.90
N HIS A 398 -1.46 2.66 11.59
CA HIS A 398 -2.10 3.65 10.72
C HIS A 398 -3.62 3.59 10.80
N TYR A 399 -4.26 4.67 11.21
CA TYR A 399 -5.71 4.80 11.16
C TYR A 399 -6.12 5.48 9.85
N MET A 400 -7.26 5.06 9.29
CA MET A 400 -7.80 5.62 8.04
C MET A 400 -9.15 6.28 8.27
N LEU A 401 -9.23 7.58 8.03
CA LEU A 401 -10.47 8.34 7.94
C LEU A 401 -10.94 8.38 6.48
N ASN A 402 -12.07 7.73 6.21
CA ASN A 402 -12.79 7.87 4.95
C ASN A 402 -13.87 8.94 5.08
N ILE A 403 -13.84 9.93 4.21
CA ILE A 403 -14.88 10.95 4.06
C ILE A 403 -15.70 10.60 2.82
N VAL A 404 -16.93 10.14 3.02
CA VAL A 404 -17.89 9.83 1.96
C VAL A 404 -18.74 11.06 1.67
N TYR A 405 -18.75 11.47 0.41
CA TYR A 405 -19.44 12.67 -0.08
C TYR A 405 -20.88 12.39 -0.53
N PRO A 406 -21.72 13.41 -0.77
CA PRO A 406 -23.11 13.22 -1.19
C PRO A 406 -23.31 12.48 -2.52
N ASP A 407 -22.31 12.47 -3.41
CA ASP A 407 -22.35 11.72 -4.66
C ASP A 407 -21.89 10.25 -4.49
N GLY A 408 -21.59 9.83 -3.26
CA GLY A 408 -21.18 8.49 -2.89
C GLY A 408 -19.69 8.20 -3.14
N SER A 409 -18.92 9.14 -3.68
CA SER A 409 -17.45 9.06 -3.73
C SER A 409 -16.85 9.23 -2.32
N ALA A 410 -15.57 8.87 -2.13
CA ALA A 410 -14.93 9.00 -0.82
C ALA A 410 -13.45 9.32 -0.92
N GLY A 411 -12.96 10.20 -0.04
CA GLY A 411 -11.53 10.46 0.15
C GLY A 411 -10.99 9.74 1.40
N SER A 412 -9.79 9.18 1.31
CA SER A 412 -9.14 8.47 2.42
C SER A 412 -7.94 9.25 2.97
N TYR A 413 -7.92 9.45 4.28
CA TYR A 413 -6.91 10.23 5.01
C TYR A 413 -6.33 9.42 6.15
N TRP A 414 -5.05 9.61 6.47
CA TRP A 414 -4.36 8.76 7.42
C TRP A 414 -3.75 9.55 8.56
N PHE A 415 -3.75 8.95 9.76
CA PHE A 415 -2.94 9.41 10.88
C PHE A 415 -2.30 8.21 11.59
N PHE A 416 -1.22 8.45 12.32
CA PHE A 416 -0.43 7.38 12.93
C PHE A 416 -0.51 7.42 14.46
N VAL A 417 -0.68 6.25 15.07
CA VAL A 417 -0.79 6.07 16.51
C VAL A 417 0.33 5.13 16.97
N ASP A 418 1.15 5.58 17.92
CA ASP A 418 2.25 4.78 18.44
C ASP A 418 2.58 5.10 19.91
N GLN A 419 3.34 4.23 20.57
CA GLN A 419 3.85 4.44 21.91
C GLN A 419 5.27 5.03 21.89
N TYR A 420 5.35 6.34 21.64
CA TYR A 420 6.61 7.07 21.59
C TYR A 420 6.96 7.78 22.90
N ARG A 421 8.27 8.00 23.11
CA ARG A 421 8.82 8.93 24.12
C ARG A 421 9.30 10.18 23.40
N LYS A 422 8.95 11.37 23.92
CA LYS A 422 9.44 12.65 23.39
C LYS A 422 10.98 12.70 23.56
N PRO A 423 11.76 13.02 22.51
CA PRO A 423 13.17 13.29 22.66
C PRO A 423 13.36 14.54 23.52
N GLU A 424 14.44 14.57 24.30
CA GLU A 424 14.73 15.67 25.24
C GLU A 424 15.55 16.79 24.59
N PHE A 425 16.23 16.46 23.49
CA PHE A 425 17.02 17.39 22.69
C PHE A 425 16.82 17.10 21.19
N MET A 426 17.15 18.10 20.37
CA MET A 426 17.12 18.03 18.92
C MET A 426 18.54 17.97 18.38
N VAL A 427 18.67 17.33 17.22
CA VAL A 427 19.92 17.28 16.45
C VAL A 427 19.58 17.81 15.07
N ASP A 428 20.11 18.97 14.72
CA ASP A 428 20.01 19.50 13.36
C ASP A 428 21.36 19.37 12.69
N ALA A 429 21.37 18.96 11.42
CA ALA A 429 22.61 18.82 10.67
C ALA A 429 22.49 19.46 9.30
N ARG A 430 23.44 20.35 8.98
CA ARG A 430 23.48 21.06 7.70
C ARG A 430 24.90 21.09 7.14
N ALA A 431 25.01 21.04 5.83
CA ALA A 431 26.27 21.30 5.18
C ALA A 431 26.54 22.82 5.13
N LEU A 432 27.80 23.23 5.24
CA LEU A 432 28.19 24.66 5.23
C LEU A 432 28.07 25.32 3.85
N LYS A 433 27.79 24.55 2.81
CA LYS A 433 27.53 25.02 1.44
C LYS A 433 26.30 24.29 0.92
N ASP A 434 25.50 24.99 0.12
CA ASP A 434 24.34 24.42 -0.56
C ASP A 434 24.72 23.39 -1.64
N ARG A 435 25.96 23.49 -2.15
CA ARG A 435 26.50 22.62 -3.19
C ARG A 435 28.00 22.39 -3.01
N TYR A 436 28.41 21.16 -3.26
CA TYR A 436 29.80 20.75 -3.42
C TYR A 436 30.03 20.15 -4.81
N VAL A 437 31.28 19.98 -5.20
CA VAL A 437 31.69 19.22 -6.39
C VAL A 437 32.49 17.99 -5.95
N PHE A 438 32.45 16.89 -6.71
CA PHE A 438 33.27 15.72 -6.38
C PHE A 438 34.76 16.08 -6.19
N GLY A 439 35.37 15.50 -5.16
CA GLY A 439 36.71 15.81 -4.68
C GLY A 439 36.76 16.96 -3.66
N ASP A 440 35.68 17.73 -3.48
CA ASP A 440 35.61 18.73 -2.41
C ASP A 440 35.63 18.06 -1.03
N LYS A 441 36.21 18.77 -0.07
CA LYS A 441 36.05 18.45 1.35
C LYS A 441 34.73 19.02 1.87
N VAL A 442 33.77 18.14 2.13
CA VAL A 442 32.48 18.50 2.72
C VAL A 442 32.66 18.77 4.20
N LYS A 443 32.11 19.91 4.65
CA LYS A 443 32.02 20.26 6.07
C LYS A 443 30.56 20.39 6.46
N MET A 444 30.17 19.65 7.47
CA MET A 444 28.82 19.71 8.05
C MET A 444 28.90 20.13 9.50
N GLU A 445 27.95 20.98 9.88
CA GLU A 445 27.71 21.41 11.25
C GLU A 445 26.51 20.63 11.77
N VAL A 446 26.70 20.01 12.93
CA VAL A 446 25.66 19.29 13.67
C VAL A 446 25.39 20.08 14.94
N ASP A 447 24.21 20.68 15.03
CA ASP A 447 23.74 21.44 16.17
C ASP A 447 22.92 20.53 17.09
N CYS A 448 23.43 20.27 18.28
CA CYS A 448 22.76 19.51 19.33
C CYS A 448 22.31 20.47 20.44
N HIS A 449 21.01 20.69 20.56
CA HIS A 449 20.44 21.56 21.60
C HIS A 449 19.17 20.96 22.22
N TYR A 450 18.97 21.19 23.51
CA TYR A 450 17.74 20.83 24.20
C TYR A 450 16.56 21.64 23.67
N PHE A 451 15.33 21.10 23.69
CA PHE A 451 14.14 21.83 23.20
C PHE A 451 13.84 23.13 23.98
N PHE A 452 14.36 23.25 25.21
CA PHE A 452 14.30 24.49 26.01
C PHE A 452 15.48 25.45 25.73
N GLY A 453 16.34 25.16 24.77
CA GLY A 453 17.33 26.07 24.21
C GLY A 453 18.76 25.96 24.71
N ALA A 454 19.06 25.07 25.65
CA ALA A 454 20.43 24.89 26.12
C ALA A 454 21.26 24.06 25.14
N PRO A 455 22.57 24.34 24.99
CA PRO A 455 23.44 23.51 24.18
C PRO A 455 23.64 22.13 24.83
N VAL A 456 23.65 21.07 24.02
CA VAL A 456 24.06 19.73 24.46
C VAL A 456 25.57 19.63 24.30
N LYS A 457 26.30 19.99 25.35
CA LYS A 457 27.75 19.92 25.40
C LYS A 457 28.26 18.46 25.51
N ASP A 458 29.40 18.17 24.88
CA ASP A 458 30.09 16.88 24.92
C ASP A 458 29.22 15.69 24.46
N ALA A 459 28.26 15.95 23.57
CA ALA A 459 27.41 14.93 22.97
C ALA A 459 28.26 14.00 22.09
N GLU A 460 28.12 12.68 22.27
CA GLU A 460 28.78 11.70 21.41
C GLU A 460 28.00 11.59 20.10
N VAL A 461 28.55 12.13 19.01
CA VAL A 461 27.93 12.14 17.68
C VAL A 461 28.59 11.08 16.80
N SER A 462 27.88 10.01 16.49
CA SER A 462 28.29 9.02 15.48
C SER A 462 27.62 9.30 14.15
N TYR A 463 28.29 9.01 13.03
CA TYR A 463 27.72 9.27 11.70
C TYR A 463 28.13 8.25 10.64
N ARG A 464 27.26 8.07 9.63
CA ARG A 464 27.50 7.29 8.40
C ARG A 464 27.11 8.11 7.17
N VAL A 465 28.03 8.25 6.22
CA VAL A 465 27.84 8.97 4.97
C VAL A 465 27.62 7.97 3.84
N LYS A 466 26.53 8.13 3.09
CA LYS A 466 26.15 7.30 1.94
C LYS A 466 25.96 8.19 0.70
N ALA A 467 26.50 7.77 -0.45
CA ALA A 467 26.26 8.46 -1.72
C ALA A 467 25.11 7.80 -2.49
N ILE A 468 24.18 8.63 -2.97
CA ILE A 468 22.97 8.26 -3.71
C ILE A 468 22.97 9.01 -5.06
N PRO A 469 23.13 8.32 -6.21
CA PRO A 469 23.10 8.97 -7.52
C PRO A 469 21.75 9.66 -7.82
N ARG A 470 21.80 10.89 -8.36
CA ARG A 470 20.65 11.59 -8.95
C ARG A 470 20.61 11.35 -10.46
N TYR A 471 19.56 10.67 -10.91
CA TYR A 471 19.31 10.47 -12.34
C TYR A 471 18.48 11.65 -12.92
N PRO A 472 18.80 12.18 -14.10
CA PRO A 472 18.03 13.26 -14.74
C PRO A 472 16.57 12.86 -15.05
N GLY A 473 15.62 13.79 -14.91
CA GLY A 473 14.18 13.53 -15.00
C GLY A 473 13.63 13.02 -16.34
N SER A 474 14.32 13.24 -17.46
CA SER A 474 13.97 12.68 -18.78
C SER A 474 14.26 11.17 -18.88
N ALA A 475 15.00 10.61 -17.92
CA ALA A 475 15.25 9.18 -17.82
C ALA A 475 14.01 8.39 -17.38
N SER A 476 12.85 9.02 -17.13
CA SER A 476 11.58 8.38 -16.75
C SER A 476 11.18 7.21 -17.68
N PHE A 477 11.46 7.32 -18.98
CA PHE A 477 11.23 6.25 -19.95
C PHE A 477 12.17 5.05 -19.74
N ILE A 478 13.45 5.30 -19.47
CA ILE A 478 14.46 4.28 -19.12
C ILE A 478 14.16 3.64 -17.76
N ARG A 479 13.76 4.49 -16.81
CA ARG A 479 13.30 4.18 -15.45
C ARG A 479 12.19 3.12 -15.47
N SER A 480 11.20 3.25 -16.35
CA SER A 480 10.13 2.25 -16.48
C SER A 480 10.53 0.89 -17.08
N ARG A 481 11.62 0.83 -17.87
CA ARG A 481 12.03 -0.37 -18.62
C ARG A 481 13.14 -1.19 -17.97
N PHE A 482 13.97 -0.58 -17.10
CA PHE A 482 15.21 -1.20 -16.61
C PHE A 482 15.37 -1.21 -15.07
N GLU A 483 14.50 -0.60 -14.26
CA GLU A 483 14.88 -0.16 -12.90
C GLU A 483 14.98 -1.18 -11.76
N SER A 484 14.28 -2.31 -11.73
CA SER A 484 14.22 -3.06 -10.45
C SER A 484 15.46 -3.89 -10.11
N GLN A 485 16.47 -3.98 -11.00
CA GLN A 485 17.67 -4.81 -10.78
C GLN A 485 18.99 -4.02 -10.84
N TYR A 486 18.98 -2.74 -11.23
CA TYR A 486 20.22 -2.02 -11.60
C TYR A 486 20.39 -0.66 -10.91
N MET A 487 19.52 -0.28 -9.96
CA MET A 487 19.84 0.84 -9.06
C MET A 487 21.03 0.43 -8.20
N SER A 488 22.12 1.20 -8.28
CA SER A 488 23.22 1.03 -7.33
C SER A 488 22.68 1.30 -5.92
N PRO A 489 22.85 0.38 -4.97
CA PRO A 489 22.43 0.61 -3.59
C PRO A 489 23.17 1.84 -3.03
N PRO A 490 22.63 2.54 -2.01
CA PRO A 490 23.34 3.60 -1.33
C PRO A 490 24.74 3.12 -0.92
N MET A 491 25.79 3.83 -1.35
CA MET A 491 27.17 3.37 -1.13
C MET A 491 27.76 4.08 0.06
N LEU A 492 28.25 3.30 1.03
CA LEU A 492 28.98 3.84 2.16
C LEU A 492 30.25 4.57 1.68
N VAL A 493 30.36 5.85 2.01
CA VAL A 493 31.53 6.70 1.73
C VAL A 493 32.43 6.76 2.96
N LYS A 494 31.82 6.99 4.14
CA LYS A 494 32.56 7.17 5.40
C LYS A 494 31.69 6.86 6.61
N GLU A 495 32.31 6.43 7.69
CA GLU A 495 31.73 6.43 9.03
C GLU A 495 32.69 7.08 10.03
N GLY A 496 32.18 7.60 11.13
CA GLY A 496 33.02 8.23 12.13
C GLY A 496 32.28 8.70 13.38
N LYS A 497 33.03 9.37 14.25
CA LYS A 497 32.54 9.99 15.48
C LYS A 497 33.05 11.43 15.63
N ALA A 498 32.30 12.25 16.33
CA ALA A 498 32.61 13.61 16.72
C ALA A 498 32.06 13.89 18.13
N LEU A 499 32.54 14.96 18.77
CA LEU A 499 31.99 15.49 20.03
C LEU A 499 31.47 16.90 19.77
N SER A 500 30.36 17.26 20.40
CA SER A 500 29.89 18.65 20.40
C SER A 500 30.70 19.52 21.36
N ASP A 501 30.87 20.79 21.00
CA ASP A 501 31.57 21.78 21.81
C ASP A 501 30.67 22.41 22.89
N ASN A 502 31.15 23.46 23.56
CA ASN A 502 30.39 24.17 24.60
C ASN A 502 29.10 24.84 24.08
N ASN A 503 28.98 25.05 22.77
CA ASN A 503 27.79 25.62 22.13
C ASN A 503 26.87 24.52 21.57
N GLY A 504 27.17 23.24 21.81
CA GLY A 504 26.40 22.12 21.28
C GLY A 504 26.70 21.80 19.82
N LEU A 505 27.76 22.40 19.24
CA LEU A 505 28.10 22.20 17.83
C LEU A 505 29.15 21.09 17.68
N ALA A 506 28.85 20.07 16.88
CA ALA A 506 29.81 19.09 16.39
C ALA A 506 30.11 19.34 14.89
N ARG A 507 31.31 18.99 14.45
CA ARG A 507 31.73 19.14 13.05
C ARG A 507 32.04 17.78 12.43
N ILE A 508 31.39 17.50 11.31
CA ILE A 508 31.63 16.32 10.49
C ILE A 508 32.38 16.76 9.23
N GLU A 509 33.47 16.05 8.89
CA GLU A 509 34.23 16.29 7.67
C GLU A 509 34.47 14.99 6.90
N PHE A 510 34.18 15.01 5.60
CA PHE A 510 34.45 13.90 4.69
C PHE A 510 34.77 14.43 3.29
N ASN A 511 35.47 13.63 2.48
CA ASN A 511 35.69 13.98 1.07
C ASN A 511 34.48 13.51 0.26
N ALA A 512 34.01 14.36 -0.65
CA ALA A 512 32.99 14.00 -1.64
C ALA A 512 33.62 13.12 -2.74
N ASP A 513 34.11 11.95 -2.34
CA ASP A 513 34.76 11.02 -3.26
C ASP A 513 33.73 10.35 -4.16
N ARG A 514 34.13 10.10 -5.40
CA ARG A 514 33.27 9.42 -6.36
C ARG A 514 33.30 7.92 -6.05
N PRO A 515 32.15 7.26 -5.80
CA PRO A 515 32.15 5.85 -5.44
C PRO A 515 32.66 4.99 -6.61
N GLU A 516 33.74 4.22 -6.40
CA GLU A 516 34.40 3.45 -7.48
C GLU A 516 33.52 2.33 -8.06
N THR A 517 32.57 1.80 -7.29
CA THR A 517 31.76 0.61 -7.64
C THR A 517 30.40 0.91 -8.26
N ALA A 518 29.90 2.16 -8.27
CA ALA A 518 28.55 2.50 -8.74
C ALA A 518 28.38 2.53 -10.26
N PHE A 519 29.43 2.89 -10.99
CA PHE A 519 29.30 3.27 -12.40
C PHE A 519 29.84 2.22 -13.37
N LYS A 520 29.87 0.96 -12.94
CA LYS A 520 29.94 -0.20 -13.85
C LYS A 520 28.54 -0.64 -14.33
N THR A 521 27.57 0.26 -14.33
CA THR A 521 26.32 0.03 -15.06
C THR A 521 26.55 0.25 -16.56
N TRP A 522 25.62 -0.26 -17.35
CA TRP A 522 25.52 -0.31 -18.81
C TRP A 522 25.69 1.03 -19.57
N PHE A 523 25.97 2.13 -18.87
CA PHE A 523 26.40 3.41 -19.41
C PHE A 523 27.60 3.94 -18.60
N GLN A 524 28.83 3.58 -19.01
CA GLN A 524 30.05 4.13 -18.41
C GLN A 524 30.14 5.67 -18.56
N GLU A 525 29.48 6.23 -19.58
CA GLU A 525 29.43 7.68 -19.83
C GLU A 525 28.38 8.43 -18.96
N LEU A 526 27.37 7.73 -18.41
CA LEU A 526 26.42 8.30 -17.41
C LEU A 526 27.00 8.32 -15.99
N GLY A 527 28.26 7.89 -15.81
CA GLY A 527 28.95 8.06 -14.54
C GLY A 527 28.98 9.51 -14.04
N LEU A 528 28.71 10.48 -14.93
CA LEU A 528 28.66 11.92 -14.68
C LEU A 528 27.27 12.34 -14.14
N SER A 529 26.73 11.58 -13.18
CA SER A 529 25.51 11.95 -12.46
C SER A 529 25.86 12.69 -11.17
N ASP A 530 25.17 13.80 -10.91
CA ASP A 530 25.20 14.41 -9.60
C ASP A 530 24.73 13.41 -8.52
N CYS A 531 25.13 13.58 -7.27
CA CYS A 531 24.75 12.71 -6.15
C CYS A 531 24.19 13.51 -4.98
N ASP A 532 23.29 12.86 -4.23
CA ASP A 532 22.96 13.20 -2.86
C ASP A 532 23.83 12.40 -1.90
N PHE A 533 24.55 13.08 -1.02
CA PHE A 533 25.27 12.44 0.08
C PHE A 533 24.38 12.51 1.31
N GLU A 534 23.80 11.38 1.67
CA GLU A 534 23.01 11.20 2.89
C GLU A 534 23.95 10.93 4.07
N VAL A 535 23.78 11.67 5.15
CA VAL A 535 24.57 11.54 6.38
C VAL A 535 23.63 11.19 7.51
N GLU A 536 23.64 9.91 7.89
CA GLU A 536 22.94 9.40 9.08
C GLU A 536 23.76 9.77 10.31
N ILE A 537 23.14 10.37 11.30
CA ILE A 537 23.79 10.94 12.49
C ILE A 537 23.04 10.45 13.72
N GLU A 538 23.74 9.97 14.72
CA GLU A 538 23.20 9.63 16.04
C GLU A 538 23.99 10.40 17.11
N ALA A 539 23.32 11.24 17.89
CA ALA A 539 23.93 11.97 19.00
C ALA A 539 23.42 11.45 20.34
N ILE A 540 24.31 11.34 21.33
CA ILE A 540 23.99 10.87 22.69
C ILE A 540 24.33 11.95 23.71
N ASP A 541 23.36 12.33 24.56
CA ASP A 541 23.53 13.37 25.58
C ASP A 541 23.97 12.83 26.97
N LEU A 542 24.07 13.73 27.95
CA LEU A 542 24.35 13.42 29.36
C LEU A 542 23.32 12.45 29.98
N SER A 543 22.08 12.43 29.49
CA SER A 543 21.06 11.48 29.93
C SER A 543 21.28 10.05 29.38
N ARG A 544 22.27 9.88 28.48
CA ARG A 544 22.60 8.64 27.75
C ARG A 544 21.47 8.20 26.80
N LYS A 545 20.69 9.17 26.30
CA LYS A 545 19.67 8.92 25.27
C LYS A 545 20.22 9.32 23.91
N ALA A 546 19.92 8.51 22.92
CA ALA A 546 20.27 8.75 21.54
C ALA A 546 19.15 9.47 20.80
N VAL A 547 19.51 10.43 19.95
CA VAL A 547 18.64 11.04 18.93
C VAL A 547 19.32 10.84 17.59
N SER A 548 18.57 10.30 16.63
CA SER A 548 19.08 10.01 15.28
C SER A 548 18.40 10.88 14.24
N VAL A 549 19.18 11.44 13.30
CA VAL A 549 18.70 12.25 12.18
C VAL A 549 19.48 11.93 10.91
N ASN A 550 18.86 12.14 9.75
CA ASN A 550 19.57 12.09 8.47
C ASN A 550 19.62 13.49 7.86
N ALA A 551 20.80 13.90 7.43
CA ALA A 551 21.01 15.09 6.63
C ALA A 551 21.37 14.70 5.20
N THR A 552 21.22 15.61 4.25
CA THR A 552 21.62 15.38 2.86
C THR A 552 22.36 16.59 2.33
N THR A 553 23.42 16.36 1.58
CA THR A 553 24.13 17.43 0.85
C THR A 553 24.26 17.07 -0.62
N PHE A 554 24.11 18.07 -1.48
CA PHE A 554 24.16 17.90 -2.92
C PHE A 554 25.60 18.03 -3.43
N VAL A 555 26.06 17.02 -4.15
CA VAL A 555 27.39 16.97 -4.78
C VAL A 555 27.21 16.84 -6.29
N SER A 556 27.74 17.80 -7.02
CA SER A 556 27.65 17.86 -8.48
C SER A 556 28.90 17.31 -9.18
N CYS A 557 28.76 16.90 -10.44
CA CYS A 557 29.90 16.46 -11.27
C CYS A 557 30.84 17.60 -11.70
N GLY A 558 30.34 18.82 -11.80
CA GLY A 558 31.12 19.99 -12.20
C GLY A 558 30.43 21.30 -11.80
N ASP A 559 31.00 22.45 -12.19
CA ASP A 559 30.44 23.77 -11.86
C ASP A 559 29.30 24.23 -12.77
N ILE A 560 29.04 23.46 -13.83
CA ILE A 560 28.04 23.77 -14.84
C ILE A 560 26.96 22.70 -14.83
N LYS A 561 25.72 23.15 -14.99
CA LYS A 561 24.55 22.33 -15.27
C LYS A 561 24.27 22.41 -16.76
N LEU A 562 24.33 21.26 -17.40
CA LEU A 562 24.04 21.10 -18.83
C LEU A 562 22.62 20.56 -18.98
N GLU A 563 21.83 21.19 -19.85
CA GLU A 563 20.50 20.71 -20.23
C GLU A 563 20.43 20.58 -21.75
N VAL A 564 20.01 19.41 -22.23
CA VAL A 564 19.80 19.16 -23.66
C VAL A 564 18.33 18.88 -23.93
N LYS A 565 17.73 19.68 -24.82
CA LYS A 565 16.31 19.62 -25.17
C LYS A 565 16.14 19.65 -26.69
N PRO A 566 15.56 18.61 -27.30
CA PRO A 566 15.17 18.72 -28.70
C PRO A 566 13.99 19.70 -28.81
N THR A 567 13.89 20.45 -29.91
CA THR A 567 12.71 21.32 -30.14
C THR A 567 11.47 20.52 -30.54
N ARG A 568 11.67 19.26 -30.98
CA ARG A 568 10.63 18.29 -31.32
C ARG A 568 11.15 16.91 -30.94
N TYR A 569 10.32 16.12 -30.27
CA TYR A 569 10.70 14.78 -29.83
C TYR A 569 10.59 13.71 -30.94
N ILE A 570 9.97 14.03 -32.07
CA ILE A 570 9.71 13.13 -33.19
C ILE A 570 10.13 13.76 -34.52
N LEU A 571 10.87 12.99 -35.33
CA LEU A 571 11.33 13.40 -36.67
C LEU A 571 11.23 12.27 -37.70
N GLU A 572 11.20 12.61 -38.99
CA GLU A 572 11.35 11.66 -40.11
C GLU A 572 12.82 11.55 -40.57
N PRO A 573 13.24 10.46 -41.26
CA PRO A 573 14.61 10.32 -41.75
C PRO A 573 14.91 11.40 -42.79
N GLY A 574 16.05 12.06 -42.66
CA GLY A 574 16.41 13.20 -43.51
C GLY A 574 15.85 14.56 -43.07
N GLU A 575 14.99 14.63 -42.05
CA GLU A 575 14.65 15.91 -41.42
C GLU A 575 15.83 16.47 -40.62
N LYS A 576 15.80 17.79 -40.36
CA LYS A 576 16.77 18.43 -39.47
C LYS A 576 16.29 18.40 -38.03
N LEU A 577 17.08 17.83 -37.13
CA LEU A 577 16.82 17.86 -35.71
C LEU A 577 17.41 19.12 -35.08
N LYS A 578 16.55 20.00 -34.60
CA LYS A 578 16.95 21.15 -33.77
C LYS A 578 17.09 20.74 -32.32
N VAL A 579 18.31 20.87 -31.77
CA VAL A 579 18.61 20.60 -30.36
C VAL A 579 19.05 21.89 -29.69
N LYS A 580 18.33 22.29 -28.65
CA LYS A 580 18.75 23.35 -27.75
C LYS A 580 19.62 22.75 -26.66
N VAL A 581 20.81 23.29 -26.48
CA VAL A 581 21.64 23.05 -25.30
C VAL A 581 21.67 24.33 -24.48
N ASP A 582 21.35 24.22 -23.20
CA ASP A 582 21.50 25.27 -22.22
C ASP A 582 22.62 24.88 -21.23
N ALA A 583 23.62 25.74 -21.09
CA ALA A 583 24.71 25.58 -20.13
C ALA A 583 24.67 26.74 -19.14
N ARG A 584 24.23 26.44 -17.92
CA ARG A 584 24.13 27.40 -16.82
C ARG A 584 25.02 26.95 -15.67
N ASP A 585 25.44 27.86 -14.81
CA ASP A 585 25.90 27.44 -13.49
C ASP A 585 24.70 27.08 -12.59
N TYR A 586 24.96 26.55 -11.40
CA TYR A 586 23.91 26.18 -10.45
C TYR A 586 23.20 27.39 -9.80
N SER A 587 23.59 28.63 -10.11
CA SER A 587 22.84 29.85 -9.77
C SER A 587 21.89 30.30 -10.89
N GLY A 588 21.90 29.61 -12.03
CA GLY A 588 21.10 29.94 -13.22
C GLY A 588 21.77 30.94 -14.17
N LYS A 589 23.01 31.36 -13.90
CA LYS A 589 23.73 32.31 -14.76
C LYS A 589 24.27 31.60 -16.02
N ALA A 590 24.24 32.32 -17.14
CA ALA A 590 24.86 31.88 -18.39
C ALA A 590 26.36 31.58 -18.21
N THR A 591 26.82 30.46 -18.78
CA THR A 591 28.26 30.14 -18.81
C THR A 591 29.03 30.88 -19.91
N GLY A 592 28.33 31.53 -20.85
CA GLY A 592 28.90 32.18 -22.03
C GLY A 592 29.33 31.15 -23.07
N SER A 593 30.37 31.44 -23.86
CA SER A 593 30.90 30.53 -24.90
C SER A 593 31.60 29.31 -24.31
N LEU A 594 30.87 28.20 -24.21
CA LEU A 594 31.33 26.91 -23.70
C LEU A 594 31.34 25.87 -24.83
N PRO A 595 32.47 25.20 -25.10
CA PRO A 595 32.50 24.08 -26.04
C PRO A 595 31.60 22.93 -25.56
N VAL A 596 30.65 22.52 -26.40
CA VAL A 596 29.75 21.40 -26.15
C VAL A 596 29.82 20.42 -27.31
N THR A 597 29.92 19.13 -26.99
CA THR A 597 29.75 18.05 -27.96
C THR A 597 28.36 17.44 -27.80
N VAL A 598 27.57 17.47 -28.86
CA VAL A 598 26.25 16.82 -28.92
C VAL A 598 26.32 15.60 -29.83
N ARG A 599 25.90 14.46 -29.30
CA ARG A 599 25.88 13.16 -29.96
C ARG A 599 24.44 12.68 -30.06
N LEU A 600 24.01 12.30 -31.26
CA LEU A 600 22.84 11.47 -31.48
C LEU A 600 23.32 10.03 -31.62
N ALA A 601 22.95 9.15 -30.70
CA ALA A 601 23.45 7.79 -30.64
C ALA A 601 22.31 6.76 -30.65
N SER A 602 22.52 5.64 -31.36
CA SER A 602 21.68 4.46 -31.29
C SER A 602 22.21 3.48 -30.25
N THR A 603 21.32 2.78 -29.54
CA THR A 603 21.68 1.69 -28.63
C THR A 603 21.57 0.35 -29.35
N SER A 604 22.63 -0.47 -29.31
CA SER A 604 22.59 -1.87 -29.78
C SER A 604 23.11 -2.82 -28.70
N ALA A 605 22.46 -3.98 -28.53
CA ALA A 605 22.98 -5.03 -27.64
C ALA A 605 24.24 -5.68 -28.24
N SER A 606 25.32 -5.79 -27.46
CA SER A 606 26.51 -6.56 -27.85
C SER A 606 26.15 -8.04 -28.00
N SER A 607 26.47 -8.63 -29.15
CA SER A 607 26.18 -10.06 -29.41
C SER A 607 27.09 -11.02 -28.62
N LYS A 608 28.15 -10.51 -27.96
CA LYS A 608 29.14 -11.34 -27.26
C LYS A 608 28.90 -11.48 -25.77
N ASP A 609 28.35 -10.45 -25.12
CA ASP A 609 28.00 -10.44 -23.70
C ASP A 609 26.59 -9.88 -23.57
N LYS A 610 25.61 -10.74 -23.25
CA LYS A 610 24.17 -10.44 -23.25
C LYS A 610 23.70 -9.37 -22.25
N GLU A 611 24.60 -8.56 -21.68
CA GLU A 611 24.30 -7.71 -20.53
C GLU A 611 24.74 -6.24 -20.69
N THR A 612 25.44 -5.83 -21.75
CA THR A 612 25.88 -4.42 -21.91
C THR A 612 25.49 -3.82 -23.28
N PRO A 613 24.49 -2.91 -23.34
CA PRO A 613 24.22 -2.11 -24.53
C PRO A 613 25.38 -1.17 -24.87
N VAL A 614 25.69 -1.05 -26.16
CA VAL A 614 26.72 -0.15 -26.69
C VAL A 614 26.05 1.01 -27.42
N LEU A 615 26.47 2.23 -27.10
CA LEU A 615 26.08 3.44 -27.84
C LEU A 615 26.94 3.58 -29.09
N SER A 616 26.30 3.66 -30.24
CA SER A 616 26.95 3.97 -31.52
C SER A 616 26.52 5.36 -31.98
N ASP A 617 27.49 6.25 -32.18
CA ASP A 617 27.22 7.61 -32.66
C ASP A 617 26.71 7.57 -34.10
N VAL A 618 25.55 8.18 -34.34
CA VAL A 618 24.99 8.40 -35.67
C VAL A 618 25.36 9.79 -36.17
N VAL A 619 25.23 10.79 -35.30
CA VAL A 619 25.64 12.17 -35.57
C VAL A 619 26.43 12.66 -34.36
N LYS A 620 27.56 13.31 -34.61
CA LYS A 620 28.37 13.95 -33.57
C LYS A 620 28.79 15.33 -34.05
N VAL A 621 28.40 16.35 -33.29
CA VAL A 621 28.72 17.75 -33.59
C VAL A 621 29.34 18.38 -32.35
N THR A 622 30.45 19.06 -32.53
CA THR A 622 31.06 19.90 -31.50
C THR A 622 30.86 21.36 -31.91
N THR A 623 30.41 22.16 -30.96
CA THR A 623 30.05 23.57 -31.14
C THR A 623 30.36 24.34 -29.85
N ALA A 624 29.99 25.61 -29.76
CA ALA A 624 29.99 26.36 -28.52
C ALA A 624 28.63 27.02 -28.26
N THR A 625 28.28 27.20 -26.98
CA THR A 625 27.18 28.11 -26.57
C THR A 625 27.51 29.56 -26.92
N ASP A 626 26.49 30.42 -26.97
CA ASP A 626 26.66 31.86 -27.13
C ASP A 626 26.82 32.58 -25.77
N ASP A 627 26.89 33.92 -25.79
CA ASP A 627 26.96 34.74 -24.57
C ASP A 627 25.75 34.56 -23.65
N SER A 628 24.61 34.12 -24.19
CA SER A 628 23.44 33.78 -23.41
C SER A 628 23.56 32.42 -22.71
N GLY A 629 24.63 31.64 -22.97
CA GLY A 629 24.84 30.31 -22.41
C GLY A 629 23.98 29.24 -23.07
N SER A 630 23.52 29.49 -24.29
CA SER A 630 22.63 28.60 -25.03
C SER A 630 23.15 28.40 -26.46
N VAL A 631 22.81 27.28 -27.08
CA VAL A 631 22.98 27.10 -28.53
C VAL A 631 21.87 26.22 -29.06
N ILE A 632 21.37 26.56 -30.24
CA ILE A 632 20.46 25.71 -31.00
C ILE A 632 21.25 25.15 -32.19
N LEU A 633 21.34 23.83 -32.24
CA LEU A 633 22.08 23.09 -33.25
C LEU A 633 21.10 22.44 -34.21
N GLU A 634 21.36 22.52 -35.50
CA GLU A 634 20.68 21.70 -36.50
C GLU A 634 21.54 20.46 -36.77
N LEU A 635 21.05 19.28 -36.37
CA LEU A 635 21.65 17.99 -36.68
C LEU A 635 20.99 17.47 -37.96
N ASP A 636 21.78 17.30 -39.02
CA ASP A 636 21.32 16.67 -40.26
C ASP A 636 21.19 15.16 -40.04
N LEU A 637 19.96 14.66 -40.04
CA LEU A 637 19.70 13.24 -39.84
C LEU A 637 19.97 12.46 -41.15
N PRO A 638 20.78 11.40 -41.14
CA PRO A 638 20.97 10.57 -42.33
C PRO A 638 19.64 10.05 -42.88
N ARG A 639 19.47 10.05 -44.21
CA ARG A 639 18.25 9.53 -44.87
C ARG A 639 18.05 8.03 -44.66
N GLU A 640 19.13 7.31 -44.33
CA GLU A 640 19.14 5.85 -44.10
C GLU A 640 18.94 5.48 -42.63
N MET A 641 18.60 6.44 -41.75
CA MET A 641 18.33 6.14 -40.34
C MET A 641 17.18 5.14 -40.19
N LYS A 642 17.41 4.10 -39.38
CA LYS A 642 16.38 3.13 -39.02
C LYS A 642 15.36 3.78 -38.09
N ALA A 643 14.10 3.37 -38.18
CA ALA A 643 13.07 3.79 -37.22
C ALA A 643 13.45 3.31 -35.81
N GLY A 644 13.30 4.17 -34.81
CA GLY A 644 13.64 3.79 -33.43
C GLY A 644 13.92 5.00 -32.52
N SER A 645 14.14 4.70 -31.25
CA SER A 645 14.56 5.70 -30.25
C SER A 645 16.07 5.94 -30.36
N TYR A 646 16.46 7.20 -30.44
CA TYR A 646 17.86 7.63 -30.43
C TYR A 646 18.09 8.53 -29.22
N SER A 647 19.26 8.38 -28.62
CA SER A 647 19.71 9.14 -27.47
C SER A 647 20.41 10.42 -27.92
N ILE A 648 20.01 11.56 -27.37
CA ILE A 648 20.73 12.82 -27.49
C ILE A 648 21.57 12.99 -26.23
N LEU A 649 22.88 12.96 -26.38
CA LEU A 649 23.84 13.16 -25.32
C LEU A 649 24.59 14.47 -25.58
N ALA A 650 24.47 15.44 -24.67
CA ALA A 650 25.32 16.62 -24.65
C ALA A 650 26.41 16.43 -23.59
N GLN A 651 27.65 16.76 -23.93
CA GLN A 651 28.81 16.69 -23.05
C GLN A 651 29.62 17.98 -23.14
N ALA A 652 30.10 18.45 -22.00
CA ALA A 652 30.97 19.61 -21.91
C ALA A 652 31.99 19.41 -20.77
N GLU A 653 33.02 20.24 -20.76
CA GLU A 653 33.96 20.33 -19.65
C GLU A 653 33.86 21.72 -19.04
N ASP A 654 33.81 21.79 -17.71
CA ASP A 654 33.89 23.07 -17.03
C ASP A 654 35.30 23.65 -17.06
N LYS A 655 35.46 24.88 -16.54
CA LYS A 655 36.76 25.57 -16.51
C LYS A 655 37.87 24.82 -15.75
N SER A 656 37.51 23.84 -14.93
CA SER A 656 38.42 23.02 -14.15
C SER A 656 38.67 21.66 -14.81
N GLY A 657 38.20 21.44 -16.03
CA GLY A 657 38.35 20.19 -16.78
C GLY A 657 37.43 19.07 -16.30
N ARG A 658 36.43 19.36 -15.47
CA ARG A 658 35.47 18.34 -15.00
C ARG A 658 34.39 18.15 -16.06
N ARG A 659 34.18 16.90 -16.42
CA ARG A 659 33.20 16.51 -17.44
C ARG A 659 31.79 16.57 -16.85
N VAL A 660 30.87 17.14 -17.61
CA VAL A 660 29.43 17.11 -17.33
C VAL A 660 28.70 16.54 -18.53
N ALA A 661 27.54 15.94 -18.28
CA ALA A 661 26.70 15.41 -19.34
C ALA A 661 25.23 15.68 -19.09
N SER A 662 24.48 15.78 -20.17
CA SER A 662 23.03 15.85 -20.18
C SER A 662 22.48 14.90 -21.21
N PHE A 663 21.32 14.32 -20.92
CA PHE A 663 20.71 13.29 -21.75
C PHE A 663 19.25 13.60 -22.05
N ASN A 664 18.85 13.35 -23.30
CA ASN A 664 17.47 13.32 -23.74
C ASN A 664 17.31 12.28 -24.86
N SER A 665 16.12 12.11 -25.42
CA SER A 665 15.90 11.18 -26.53
C SER A 665 14.95 11.77 -27.57
N VAL A 666 15.10 11.32 -28.80
CA VAL A 666 14.16 11.57 -29.89
C VAL A 666 13.79 10.25 -30.56
N TYR A 667 12.60 10.21 -31.13
CA TYR A 667 12.12 9.08 -31.90
C TYR A 667 12.18 9.41 -33.40
N ILE A 668 12.87 8.56 -34.18
CA ILE A 668 12.91 8.66 -35.64
C ILE A 668 11.82 7.75 -36.23
N ALA A 669 10.86 8.36 -36.92
CA ALA A 669 9.85 7.66 -37.71
C ALA A 669 10.52 7.00 -38.93
N GLY A 670 9.97 5.90 -39.47
CA GLY A 670 10.54 5.28 -40.67
C GLY A 670 9.65 4.23 -41.31
N SER A 671 10.11 3.67 -42.44
CA SER A 671 9.41 2.61 -43.20
C SER A 671 9.53 1.23 -42.54
N LEU A 672 8.69 0.31 -43.02
CA LEU A 672 8.15 -0.90 -42.35
C LEU A 672 9.08 -1.88 -41.62
N ASP A 673 10.40 -1.87 -41.81
CA ASP A 673 11.24 -3.06 -41.51
C ASP A 673 12.06 -3.03 -40.19
N ALA A 674 12.18 -1.90 -39.49
CA ALA A 674 13.11 -1.79 -38.35
C ALA A 674 12.53 -2.10 -36.95
N TRP A 675 11.26 -2.47 -36.84
CA TRP A 675 10.58 -2.72 -35.55
C TRP A 675 10.59 -4.20 -35.11
N ARG A 676 11.61 -4.96 -35.53
CA ARG A 676 11.90 -6.29 -34.99
C ARG A 676 13.29 -6.27 -34.36
N GLU A 677 13.37 -6.85 -33.17
CA GLU A 677 14.56 -7.10 -32.34
C GLU A 677 15.00 -5.96 -31.42
N ASP A 678 14.28 -5.83 -30.30
CA ASP A 678 14.85 -5.29 -29.06
C ASP A 678 14.93 -6.45 -28.05
N THR A 679 15.89 -7.34 -28.30
CA THR A 679 16.14 -8.62 -27.63
C THR A 679 17.06 -8.40 -26.41
N VAL A 680 16.52 -7.88 -25.30
CA VAL A 680 17.31 -7.79 -24.04
C VAL A 680 16.66 -8.52 -22.86
N LEU A 681 15.36 -8.81 -22.93
CA LEU A 681 14.72 -9.79 -22.05
C LEU A 681 13.96 -10.73 -22.97
N GLY A 682 14.15 -12.04 -22.85
CA GLY A 682 13.59 -13.07 -23.74
C GLY A 682 12.06 -13.18 -23.78
N ASN A 683 11.34 -12.09 -23.51
CA ASN A 683 9.90 -11.97 -23.61
C ASN A 683 9.56 -11.32 -24.96
N ASN A 684 9.04 -12.10 -25.90
CA ASN A 684 8.37 -11.63 -27.13
C ASN A 684 7.07 -10.89 -26.78
N ILE A 685 7.16 -9.76 -26.07
CA ILE A 685 6.02 -8.86 -25.90
C ILE A 685 5.95 -8.04 -27.19
N GLN A 686 4.89 -8.23 -27.99
CA GLN A 686 4.59 -7.30 -29.09
C GLN A 686 4.55 -5.88 -28.51
N GLN A 687 5.37 -4.98 -29.06
CA GLN A 687 5.59 -3.66 -28.46
C GLN A 687 4.27 -2.86 -28.40
N PRO A 688 3.97 -2.16 -27.29
CA PRO A 688 2.72 -1.41 -27.13
C PRO A 688 2.65 -0.21 -28.09
N VAL A 689 1.43 0.26 -28.36
CA VAL A 689 1.19 1.56 -29.00
C VAL A 689 1.85 2.64 -28.16
N LYS A 690 2.55 3.60 -28.77
CA LYS A 690 3.18 4.72 -28.06
C LYS A 690 2.57 6.04 -28.52
N ILE A 691 2.25 6.92 -27.57
CA ILE A 691 1.83 8.30 -27.84
C ILE A 691 2.91 9.24 -27.29
N GLU A 692 3.40 10.14 -28.13
CA GLU A 692 4.36 11.19 -27.75
C GLU A 692 3.83 12.56 -28.17
N LEU A 693 3.75 13.50 -27.22
CA LEU A 693 3.27 14.87 -27.43
C LEU A 693 4.41 15.79 -27.91
N ASP A 694 4.09 16.82 -28.70
CA ASP A 694 5.10 17.76 -29.22
C ASP A 694 5.54 18.85 -28.22
N LYS A 695 4.72 19.12 -27.19
CA LYS A 695 5.04 20.00 -26.05
C LYS A 695 4.83 19.33 -24.70
N GLU A 696 5.57 19.82 -23.70
CA GLU A 696 5.39 19.44 -22.29
C GLU A 696 4.17 20.10 -21.63
N GLU A 697 3.75 21.28 -22.10
CA GLU A 697 2.60 22.05 -21.58
C GLU A 697 1.80 22.69 -22.73
N TYR A 698 0.46 22.70 -22.60
CA TYR A 698 -0.47 23.32 -23.53
C TYR A 698 -1.37 24.34 -22.82
N ARG A 699 -1.69 25.44 -23.52
CA ARG A 699 -2.69 26.41 -23.07
C ARG A 699 -4.05 26.14 -23.72
N PRO A 700 -5.18 26.39 -23.03
CA PRO A 700 -6.50 26.29 -23.65
C PRO A 700 -6.58 27.16 -24.92
N GLY A 701 -7.09 26.60 -26.01
CA GLY A 701 -7.09 27.22 -27.34
C GLY A 701 -5.92 26.82 -28.25
N GLU A 702 -4.86 26.18 -27.73
CA GLU A 702 -3.77 25.67 -28.56
C GLU A 702 -4.11 24.35 -29.29
N LYS A 703 -3.32 24.00 -30.30
CA LYS A 703 -3.38 22.67 -30.93
C LYS A 703 -2.41 21.70 -30.26
N VAL A 704 -2.93 20.54 -29.88
CA VAL A 704 -2.16 19.38 -29.40
C VAL A 704 -1.72 18.55 -30.61
N ARG A 705 -0.41 18.31 -30.75
CA ARG A 705 0.12 17.40 -31.77
C ARG A 705 0.74 16.19 -31.10
N ALA A 706 0.37 14.99 -31.58
CA ALA A 706 0.88 13.74 -31.03
C ALA A 706 1.36 12.80 -32.13
N LEU A 707 2.58 12.25 -31.99
CA LEU A 707 2.97 11.06 -32.73
C LEU A 707 2.35 9.85 -32.07
N ILE A 708 1.70 9.02 -32.88
CA ILE A 708 1.20 7.73 -32.48
C ILE A 708 2.00 6.68 -33.24
N ALA A 709 2.73 5.84 -32.52
CA ALA A 709 3.47 4.70 -33.05
C ALA A 709 2.70 3.39 -32.80
N LEU A 710 2.59 2.55 -33.82
CA LEU A 710 1.84 1.31 -33.84
C LEU A 710 2.73 0.08 -34.07
N PRO A 711 2.30 -1.10 -33.59
CA PRO A 711 2.81 -2.39 -34.05
C PRO A 711 2.70 -2.55 -35.58
N ALA A 712 3.43 -3.52 -36.17
CA ALA A 712 3.29 -3.82 -37.59
C ALA A 712 1.89 -4.36 -37.84
N SER A 713 1.23 -3.83 -38.86
CA SER A 713 0.00 -4.37 -39.40
C SER A 713 0.13 -4.50 -40.92
N LYS A 714 -0.33 -5.63 -41.44
CA LYS A 714 -0.41 -5.98 -42.86
C LYS A 714 -1.60 -5.31 -43.53
N LYS A 715 -2.60 -4.87 -42.76
CA LYS A 715 -3.81 -4.19 -43.25
C LYS A 715 -3.76 -2.69 -42.90
N PRO A 716 -4.44 -1.81 -43.67
CA PRO A 716 -4.59 -0.40 -43.29
C PRO A 716 -5.26 -0.26 -41.92
N VAL A 717 -4.69 0.54 -41.02
CA VAL A 717 -5.23 0.77 -39.67
C VAL A 717 -5.91 2.14 -39.62
N VAL A 718 -7.07 2.20 -38.98
CA VAL A 718 -7.76 3.46 -38.67
C VAL A 718 -7.75 3.64 -37.16
N LEU A 719 -7.08 4.70 -36.69
CA LEU A 719 -7.08 5.05 -35.28
C LEU A 719 -8.30 5.88 -34.92
N LEU A 720 -8.90 5.55 -33.80
CA LEU A 720 -9.83 6.41 -33.10
C LEU A 720 -9.07 7.19 -32.05
N VAL A 721 -8.89 8.49 -32.30
CA VAL A 721 -8.14 9.36 -31.40
C VAL A 721 -9.08 10.36 -30.75
N SER A 722 -9.10 10.39 -29.42
CA SER A 722 -10.06 11.15 -28.61
C SER A 722 -9.39 11.98 -27.52
N LEU A 723 -9.95 13.17 -27.27
CA LEU A 723 -9.70 13.95 -26.06
C LEU A 723 -10.66 13.48 -24.96
N GLU A 724 -10.11 12.88 -23.91
CA GLU A 724 -10.86 12.26 -22.82
C GLU A 724 -10.61 13.01 -21.50
N GLY A 725 -11.53 12.89 -20.54
CA GLY A 725 -11.51 13.60 -19.25
C GLY A 725 -12.78 13.29 -18.46
N PRO A 726 -13.44 14.28 -17.82
CA PRO A 726 -14.74 14.08 -17.19
C PRO A 726 -15.85 13.63 -18.16
N SER A 727 -15.68 13.90 -19.45
CA SER A 727 -16.59 13.60 -20.56
C SER A 727 -15.80 13.26 -21.82
N LEU A 728 -16.41 12.53 -22.77
CA LEU A 728 -15.83 12.31 -24.08
C LEU A 728 -15.89 13.61 -24.87
N GLY A 729 -14.71 14.21 -25.09
CA GLY A 729 -14.55 15.40 -25.90
C GLY A 729 -14.53 15.07 -27.39
N LEU A 730 -13.63 15.73 -28.12
CA LEU A 730 -13.46 15.52 -29.55
C LEU A 730 -12.95 14.09 -29.81
N CYS A 731 -13.55 13.40 -30.77
CA CYS A 731 -13.17 12.05 -31.19
C CYS A 731 -13.10 12.02 -32.72
N LYS A 732 -11.94 11.66 -33.29
CA LYS A 732 -11.68 11.71 -34.74
C LYS A 732 -11.05 10.40 -35.23
N ARG A 733 -11.29 10.09 -36.50
CA ARG A 733 -10.64 8.98 -37.22
C ARG A 733 -9.33 9.48 -37.84
N VAL A 734 -8.26 8.75 -37.60
CA VAL A 734 -6.93 9.05 -38.17
C VAL A 734 -6.47 7.81 -38.95
N PRO A 735 -6.59 7.82 -40.29
CA PRO A 735 -6.10 6.72 -41.11
C PRO A 735 -4.57 6.69 -41.09
N VAL A 736 -4.00 5.49 -40.98
CA VAL A 736 -2.55 5.29 -40.87
C VAL A 736 -2.05 4.56 -42.11
N LYS A 737 -1.09 5.17 -42.82
CA LYS A 737 -0.46 4.62 -44.04
C LYS A 737 0.85 3.87 -43.75
N GLY A 738 1.11 3.52 -42.49
CA GLY A 738 2.36 2.90 -42.02
C GLY A 738 2.32 2.55 -40.53
N ARG A 739 3.48 2.57 -39.86
CA ARG A 739 3.58 2.26 -38.42
C ARG A 739 3.53 3.48 -37.52
N THR A 740 3.52 4.69 -38.06
CA THR A 740 3.42 5.92 -37.29
C THR A 740 2.46 6.89 -37.98
N VAL A 741 1.82 7.76 -37.20
CA VAL A 741 1.02 8.89 -37.70
C VAL A 741 1.10 10.06 -36.74
N VAL A 742 1.08 11.27 -37.26
CA VAL A 742 0.90 12.49 -36.47
C VAL A 742 -0.57 12.87 -36.46
N ALA A 743 -1.15 13.02 -35.27
CA ALA A 743 -2.54 13.43 -35.10
C ALA A 743 -2.60 14.81 -34.42
N GLU A 744 -3.47 15.69 -34.92
CA GLU A 744 -3.66 17.05 -34.39
C GLU A 744 -5.08 17.25 -33.81
N PHE A 745 -5.16 17.90 -32.64
CA PHE A 745 -6.41 18.22 -31.96
C PHE A 745 -6.43 19.65 -31.49
N ASP A 746 -7.48 20.40 -31.80
CA ASP A 746 -7.73 21.69 -31.17
C ASP A 746 -8.12 21.43 -29.71
N LEU A 747 -7.43 22.08 -28.77
CA LEU A 747 -7.78 22.08 -27.36
C LEU A 747 -8.79 23.21 -27.11
N PRO A 748 -10.09 22.92 -26.91
CA PRO A 748 -11.10 23.94 -26.74
C PRO A 748 -10.82 24.93 -25.59
N PRO A 749 -11.10 26.24 -25.74
CA PRO A 749 -10.82 27.25 -24.71
C PRO A 749 -11.52 27.00 -23.38
N GLN A 750 -12.66 26.30 -23.39
CA GLN A 750 -13.42 25.97 -22.18
C GLN A 750 -12.78 24.88 -21.31
N TYR A 751 -11.74 24.18 -21.77
CA TYR A 751 -11.06 23.16 -20.97
C TYR A 751 -10.04 23.81 -20.05
N ALA A 752 -10.37 23.91 -18.76
CA ALA A 752 -9.52 24.57 -17.77
C ALA A 752 -8.35 23.69 -17.27
N HIS A 753 -8.43 22.35 -17.38
CA HIS A 753 -7.42 21.39 -16.90
C HIS A 753 -7.80 19.93 -17.24
N GLY A 754 -6.86 18.98 -17.08
CA GLY A 754 -7.12 17.55 -16.87
C GLY A 754 -7.74 16.79 -18.05
N ARG A 755 -7.11 16.89 -19.23
CA ARG A 755 -7.48 16.10 -20.41
C ARG A 755 -6.42 15.04 -20.71
N LYS A 756 -6.85 13.92 -21.27
CA LYS A 756 -5.99 12.88 -21.84
C LYS A 756 -6.19 12.79 -23.34
N LEU A 757 -5.14 12.52 -24.09
CA LEU A 757 -5.25 12.06 -25.46
C LEU A 757 -5.26 10.53 -25.45
N SER A 758 -6.29 9.95 -26.06
CA SER A 758 -6.55 8.51 -26.07
C SER A 758 -6.56 8.00 -27.50
N VAL A 759 -5.93 6.86 -27.74
CA VAL A 759 -5.89 6.20 -29.04
C VAL A 759 -6.51 4.81 -28.88
N ALA A 760 -7.36 4.41 -29.81
CA ALA A 760 -7.93 3.07 -29.89
C ALA A 760 -8.00 2.58 -31.34
N ALA A 761 -7.68 1.32 -31.60
CA ALA A 761 -7.81 0.71 -32.92
C ALA A 761 -7.86 -0.82 -32.84
N VAL A 762 -8.10 -1.47 -33.98
CA VAL A 762 -8.02 -2.92 -34.15
C VAL A 762 -6.99 -3.22 -35.24
N LEU A 763 -5.96 -3.98 -34.88
CA LEU A 763 -4.86 -4.43 -35.75
C LEU A 763 -5.21 -5.77 -36.41
N ASP A 764 -4.22 -6.40 -37.06
CA ASP A 764 -4.33 -7.74 -37.64
C ASP A 764 -4.80 -8.78 -36.59
N ASP A 765 -5.40 -9.88 -37.06
CA ASP A 765 -5.95 -10.96 -36.22
C ASP A 765 -6.95 -10.45 -35.15
N HIS A 766 -7.64 -9.35 -35.46
CA HIS A 766 -8.63 -8.68 -34.60
C HIS A 766 -8.07 -8.17 -33.27
N TYR A 767 -6.77 -7.88 -33.20
CA TYR A 767 -6.10 -7.47 -31.97
C TYR A 767 -6.44 -6.01 -31.58
N PRO A 768 -7.14 -5.76 -30.45
CA PRO A 768 -7.45 -4.41 -30.01
C PRO A 768 -6.22 -3.74 -29.40
N ILE A 769 -6.07 -2.44 -29.67
CA ILE A 769 -5.04 -1.60 -29.07
C ILE A 769 -5.65 -0.36 -28.44
N ARG A 770 -5.17 0.01 -27.26
CA ARG A 770 -5.53 1.25 -26.56
C ARG A 770 -4.30 1.83 -25.87
N GLU A 771 -4.13 3.14 -25.97
CA GLU A 771 -3.09 3.89 -25.23
C GLU A 771 -3.59 5.28 -24.84
N THR A 772 -3.09 5.85 -23.75
CA THR A 772 -3.47 7.19 -23.28
C THR A 772 -2.29 7.99 -22.75
N VAL A 773 -2.25 9.29 -23.02
CA VAL A 773 -1.27 10.23 -22.46
C VAL A 773 -1.96 11.45 -21.85
N ASP A 774 -1.45 11.95 -20.72
CA ASP A 774 -1.98 13.16 -20.06
C ASP A 774 -1.53 14.43 -20.81
N ILE A 775 -2.45 15.39 -20.96
CA ILE A 775 -2.17 16.72 -21.51
C ILE A 775 -2.01 17.70 -20.35
N THR A 776 -0.79 18.13 -20.10
CA THR A 776 -0.45 19.10 -19.04
C THR A 776 -0.90 20.51 -19.42
N MET A 777 -1.56 21.22 -18.47
CA MET A 777 -2.00 22.60 -18.61
C MET A 777 -1.63 23.42 -17.36
N PRO A 778 -1.35 24.73 -17.47
CA PRO A 778 -0.97 25.56 -16.32
C PRO A 778 -2.16 25.84 -15.38
N VAL A 779 -1.97 25.60 -14.09
CA VAL A 779 -2.97 25.87 -13.02
C VAL A 779 -2.73 27.24 -12.36
N SER A 780 -3.82 27.97 -12.07
CA SER A 780 -3.82 29.37 -11.59
C SER A 780 -3.89 29.59 -10.06
N LEU A 781 -3.78 28.54 -9.24
CA LEU A 781 -3.75 28.69 -7.77
C LEU A 781 -2.45 29.36 -7.32
N LYS A 782 -2.56 30.34 -6.43
CA LYS A 782 -1.45 31.07 -5.82
C LYS A 782 -1.15 30.57 -4.41
N GLU A 783 0.11 30.70 -4.03
CA GLU A 783 0.55 30.55 -2.64
C GLU A 783 0.43 31.91 -1.93
N LEU A 784 -0.29 31.98 -0.81
CA LEU A 784 -0.49 33.21 -0.05
C LEU A 784 0.74 33.56 0.80
N ASP A 785 1.02 34.86 1.00
CA ASP A 785 2.05 35.31 1.94
C ASP A 785 1.46 35.33 3.36
N VAL A 786 1.79 34.31 4.17
CA VAL A 786 1.30 34.14 5.54
C VAL A 786 2.43 34.27 6.55
N LYS A 787 2.22 35.09 7.57
CA LYS A 787 3.13 35.26 8.70
C LYS A 787 2.42 34.95 10.00
N VAL A 788 3.07 34.15 10.86
CA VAL A 788 2.59 33.82 12.21
C VAL A 788 3.61 34.32 13.22
N GLU A 789 3.19 35.17 14.15
CA GLU A 789 4.08 35.80 15.13
C GLU A 789 3.55 35.66 16.55
N ALA A 790 4.44 35.25 17.45
CA ALA A 790 4.23 35.34 18.88
C ALA A 790 4.71 36.71 19.39
N ASP A 791 4.08 37.25 20.44
CA ASP A 791 4.48 38.51 21.05
C ASP A 791 5.85 38.46 21.74
N LYS A 792 6.35 37.25 22.07
CA LYS A 792 7.71 36.99 22.54
C LYS A 792 8.29 35.74 21.88
N SER A 793 9.61 35.68 21.76
CA SER A 793 10.33 34.47 21.32
C SER A 793 10.55 33.46 22.44
N THR A 794 10.52 33.88 23.71
CA THR A 794 10.70 33.03 24.89
C THR A 794 9.74 33.43 26.02
N TYR A 795 9.16 32.42 26.69
CA TYR A 795 8.22 32.56 27.80
C TYR A 795 8.65 31.72 29.01
N GLN A 796 8.17 32.06 30.20
CA GLN A 796 8.22 31.17 31.36
C GLN A 796 7.04 30.17 31.37
N PRO A 797 7.20 29.00 32.03
CA PRO A 797 6.09 28.07 32.27
C PRO A 797 4.86 28.74 32.87
N GLY A 798 3.67 28.40 32.35
CA GLY A 798 2.39 28.94 32.82
C GLY A 798 2.05 30.37 32.37
N GLU A 799 2.93 31.07 31.64
CA GLU A 799 2.62 32.35 30.99
C GLU A 799 1.50 32.20 29.93
N THR A 800 0.99 33.32 29.41
CA THR A 800 0.07 33.34 28.27
C THR A 800 0.81 33.88 27.06
N ALA A 801 0.82 33.12 25.97
CA ALA A 801 1.37 33.55 24.68
C ALA A 801 0.26 34.17 23.81
N ASN A 802 0.54 35.33 23.21
CA ASN A 802 -0.37 35.99 22.28
C ASN A 802 0.17 35.82 20.85
N LEU A 803 -0.68 35.34 19.95
CA LEU A 803 -0.31 35.01 18.57
C LEU A 803 -1.13 35.85 17.58
N GLU A 804 -0.45 36.37 16.55
CA GLU A 804 -1.05 37.09 15.42
C GLU A 804 -0.69 36.38 14.10
N ILE A 805 -1.70 36.13 13.27
CA ILE A 805 -1.58 35.63 11.90
C ILE A 805 -1.86 36.81 10.97
N SER A 806 -1.00 37.06 9.98
CA SER A 806 -1.16 38.10 8.97
C SER A 806 -1.06 37.52 7.56
N ILE A 807 -2.00 37.86 6.67
CA ILE A 807 -2.13 37.24 5.34
C ILE A 807 -2.21 38.31 4.24
N LYS A 808 -1.39 38.16 3.20
CA LYS A 808 -1.35 39.06 2.03
C LYS A 808 -1.34 38.29 0.72
N ASP A 809 -1.92 38.89 -0.32
CA ASP A 809 -1.73 38.40 -1.70
C ASP A 809 -0.32 38.80 -2.17
N PRO A 810 0.51 37.85 -2.65
CA PRO A 810 1.91 38.10 -2.96
C PRO A 810 2.11 38.99 -4.20
N SER A 811 1.12 39.05 -5.11
CA SER A 811 1.21 39.83 -6.35
C SER A 811 0.86 41.30 -6.14
N SER A 812 -0.08 41.58 -5.25
CA SER A 812 -0.65 42.90 -5.00
C SER A 812 -0.23 43.51 -3.65
N GLY A 813 0.26 42.70 -2.72
CA GLY A 813 0.63 43.10 -1.36
C GLY A 813 -0.57 43.46 -0.46
N LYS A 814 -1.81 43.29 -0.94
CA LYS A 814 -3.03 43.64 -0.22
C LYS A 814 -3.38 42.58 0.84
N PRO A 815 -3.99 42.99 1.98
CA PRO A 815 -4.47 42.05 2.99
C PRO A 815 -5.60 41.16 2.47
N VAL A 816 -5.62 39.89 2.87
CA VAL A 816 -6.65 38.91 2.49
C VAL A 816 -7.64 38.73 3.64
N ALA A 817 -8.83 39.32 3.50
CA ALA A 817 -9.90 39.25 4.50
C ALA A 817 -10.79 38.00 4.31
N GLY A 818 -11.32 37.45 5.41
CA GLY A 818 -12.22 36.30 5.39
C GLY A 818 -11.55 34.99 4.96
N ALA A 819 -10.23 34.88 5.08
CA ALA A 819 -9.51 33.63 4.88
C ALA A 819 -9.70 32.71 6.09
N TRP A 820 -10.00 31.45 5.84
CA TRP A 820 -10.09 30.41 6.85
C TRP A 820 -8.69 29.96 7.27
N CYS A 821 -8.47 29.85 8.58
CA CYS A 821 -7.21 29.44 9.18
C CYS A 821 -7.46 28.32 10.20
N GLN A 822 -6.77 27.18 10.03
CA GLN A 822 -6.58 26.19 11.09
C GLN A 822 -5.20 26.43 11.72
N THR A 823 -5.11 26.54 13.05
CA THR A 823 -3.84 26.73 13.76
C THR A 823 -3.70 25.82 14.96
N ASP A 824 -2.57 25.11 15.00
CA ASP A 824 -2.28 24.03 15.93
C ASP A 824 -0.96 24.32 16.67
N ILE A 825 -0.95 24.19 17.99
CA ILE A 825 0.25 24.41 18.83
C ILE A 825 0.66 23.09 19.48
N VAL A 826 1.78 22.53 19.02
CA VAL A 826 2.26 21.18 19.35
C VAL A 826 3.74 21.24 19.74
N ASP A 827 4.16 20.38 20.67
CA ASP A 827 5.55 20.30 21.11
C ASP A 827 6.45 19.86 19.93
N GLU A 828 7.49 20.64 19.62
CA GLU A 828 8.38 20.41 18.46
C GLU A 828 9.04 19.02 18.52
N SER A 829 9.23 18.48 19.72
CA SER A 829 9.80 17.15 19.90
C SER A 829 8.99 16.03 19.23
N LEU A 830 7.68 16.21 19.00
CA LEU A 830 6.90 15.26 18.22
C LEU A 830 7.29 15.23 16.74
N TYR A 831 7.68 16.37 16.17
CA TYR A 831 8.07 16.47 14.76
C TYR A 831 9.46 15.88 14.53
N SER A 832 10.36 16.00 15.51
CA SER A 832 11.70 15.38 15.46
C SER A 832 11.69 13.85 15.49
N LEU A 833 10.60 13.21 15.94
CA LEU A 833 10.45 11.75 15.94
C LEU A 833 10.12 11.17 14.55
N LEU A 834 9.74 12.02 13.62
CA LEU A 834 9.48 11.63 12.25
C LEU A 834 10.85 11.56 11.57
N SER A 835 11.39 10.36 11.38
CA SER A 835 12.65 10.15 10.64
C SER A 835 12.58 10.81 9.27
N ALA A 836 13.74 11.24 8.76
CA ALA A 836 13.87 12.06 7.56
C ALA A 836 12.83 11.74 6.46
N LYS A 837 11.93 12.71 6.26
CA LYS A 837 10.85 12.71 5.26
C LYS A 837 9.79 11.60 5.43
N ILE A 838 9.13 11.55 6.59
CA ILE A 838 7.66 11.66 6.48
C ILE A 838 7.44 13.12 6.09
N PRO A 839 7.04 13.44 4.85
CA PRO A 839 6.69 14.82 4.50
C PRO A 839 5.74 15.35 5.56
N ASP A 840 5.94 16.57 6.04
CA ASP A 840 5.14 17.17 7.12
C ASP A 840 3.66 16.76 6.96
N GLY A 841 3.19 15.86 7.84
CA GLY A 841 1.85 15.24 7.81
C GLY A 841 1.58 14.28 6.63
N VAL A 842 0.80 13.24 6.93
CA VAL A 842 0.42 12.13 6.03
C VAL A 842 -0.59 12.55 4.95
N GLY A 843 -0.22 13.59 4.21
CA GLY A 843 -0.68 13.81 2.86
C GLY A 843 0.26 14.71 2.05
N GLN A 844 1.45 15.13 2.52
CA GLN A 844 2.34 15.98 1.72
C GLN A 844 2.94 15.28 0.49
N ALA A 845 2.73 13.97 0.33
CA ALA A 845 2.93 13.32 -0.97
C ALA A 845 2.01 13.90 -2.07
N LEU A 846 0.83 14.42 -1.71
CA LEU A 846 0.02 15.32 -2.53
C LEU A 846 0.46 16.80 -2.37
N TRP A 847 1.04 17.18 -1.22
CA TRP A 847 1.30 18.57 -0.83
C TRP A 847 2.68 19.20 -1.18
N LYS A 848 3.55 18.58 -2.00
CA LYS A 848 4.61 19.34 -2.73
C LYS A 848 4.11 20.09 -3.96
N HIS A 849 2.93 19.72 -4.45
CA HIS A 849 2.29 20.36 -5.59
C HIS A 849 0.77 20.30 -5.36
N PRO A 850 0.14 21.24 -4.65
CA PRO A 850 -1.33 21.31 -4.54
C PRO A 850 -2.00 21.53 -5.91
N LYS A 851 -1.27 22.11 -6.87
CA LYS A 851 -1.58 22.05 -8.32
C LYS A 851 -1.72 20.64 -8.86
N THR A 852 -1.18 19.63 -8.19
CA THR A 852 -1.43 18.21 -8.42
C THR A 852 -2.35 17.60 -7.36
N ALA A 853 -2.39 17.96 -6.08
CA ALA A 853 -3.37 17.36 -5.15
C ALA A 853 -4.85 17.59 -5.54
N ILE A 854 -5.11 18.78 -6.07
CA ILE A 854 -6.42 19.22 -6.58
C ILE A 854 -6.62 18.75 -8.04
N TYR A 855 -5.59 18.17 -8.70
CA TYR A 855 -5.62 17.84 -10.13
C TYR A 855 -4.99 16.48 -10.50
N THR A 856 -4.55 15.68 -9.53
CA THR A 856 -3.85 14.40 -9.71
C THR A 856 -4.85 13.55 -10.45
N SER A 857 -4.49 13.27 -11.70
CA SER A 857 -5.29 12.64 -12.74
C SER A 857 -6.79 12.72 -12.47
N LEU A 858 -7.50 13.64 -13.10
CA LEU A 858 -8.90 13.34 -13.40
C LEU A 858 -8.90 11.99 -14.11
N GLU A 859 -9.23 10.93 -13.38
CA GLU A 859 -9.17 9.58 -13.90
C GLU A 859 -10.05 9.52 -15.14
N ASN A 860 -9.55 8.81 -16.15
CA ASN A 860 -10.18 8.78 -17.44
C ASN A 860 -11.57 8.14 -17.32
N ARG A 861 -12.63 8.96 -17.39
CA ARG A 861 -14.02 8.51 -17.24
C ARG A 861 -14.57 7.90 -18.53
N VAL A 862 -13.79 7.91 -19.61
CA VAL A 862 -14.16 7.34 -20.89
C VAL A 862 -13.68 5.88 -20.95
N ASN A 863 -14.63 4.95 -20.98
CA ASN A 863 -14.34 3.54 -21.18
C ASN A 863 -14.26 3.25 -22.68
N THR A 864 -13.19 2.57 -23.12
CA THR A 864 -13.08 2.09 -24.51
C THR A 864 -13.27 0.58 -24.51
N ARG A 865 -14.27 0.10 -25.25
CA ARG A 865 -14.54 -1.32 -25.45
C ARG A 865 -14.43 -1.70 -26.92
N PHE A 866 -14.09 -2.95 -27.19
CA PHE A 866 -14.02 -3.55 -28.52
C PHE A 866 -14.98 -4.72 -28.56
N THR A 867 -15.69 -4.92 -29.68
CA THR A 867 -16.67 -6.02 -29.82
C THR A 867 -16.05 -7.42 -29.99
N PHE A 868 -14.77 -7.59 -29.64
CA PHE A 868 -13.99 -8.81 -29.74
C PHE A 868 -13.25 -9.01 -28.43
N SER A 869 -13.08 -10.25 -27.98
CA SER A 869 -12.42 -10.50 -26.68
C SER A 869 -10.92 -10.18 -26.78
N ASP A 870 -10.39 -9.43 -25.82
CA ASP A 870 -8.96 -9.14 -25.67
C ASP A 870 -8.16 -10.46 -25.54
N TYR A 871 -7.40 -10.83 -26.57
CA TYR A 871 -6.71 -12.12 -26.67
C TYR A 871 -5.41 -12.15 -25.83
N TYR A 872 -5.23 -13.24 -25.07
CA TYR A 872 -3.99 -13.66 -24.41
C TYR A 872 -3.07 -14.35 -25.43
N HIS A 873 -1.80 -13.92 -25.59
CA HIS A 873 -0.89 -14.54 -26.57
C HIS A 873 -0.33 -15.90 -26.08
N PRO A 874 -0.18 -16.94 -26.95
CA PRO A 874 0.22 -18.30 -26.56
C PRO A 874 1.71 -18.65 -26.73
N ASP A 875 2.65 -17.69 -26.79
CA ASP A 875 4.07 -18.00 -27.11
C ASP A 875 4.91 -18.41 -25.88
N TYR A 876 4.29 -19.05 -24.89
CA TYR A 876 5.00 -19.58 -23.71
C TYR A 876 5.69 -20.93 -23.98
N SER A 877 5.50 -21.54 -25.15
CA SER A 877 6.08 -22.86 -25.48
C SER A 877 7.60 -22.86 -25.69
N LYS A 878 8.26 -21.69 -25.72
CA LYS A 878 9.73 -21.57 -25.79
C LYS A 878 10.39 -21.15 -24.48
N MET A 879 9.65 -20.88 -23.41
CA MET A 879 10.23 -20.90 -22.07
C MET A 879 10.46 -22.36 -21.68
N LYS A 880 11.68 -22.85 -21.86
CA LYS A 880 12.19 -23.91 -21.00
C LYS A 880 12.07 -23.38 -19.57
N PHE A 881 11.00 -23.74 -18.87
CA PHE A 881 11.01 -23.69 -17.42
C PHE A 881 12.18 -24.56 -16.98
N PHE A 882 13.22 -23.91 -16.45
CA PHE A 882 14.24 -24.59 -15.68
C PHE A 882 13.53 -25.25 -14.50
N ASP A 883 13.32 -26.56 -14.61
CA ASP A 883 13.23 -27.43 -13.45
C ASP A 883 14.48 -27.17 -12.59
N GLY A 884 14.27 -26.63 -11.38
CA GLY A 884 15.34 -26.42 -10.39
C GLY A 884 15.63 -24.98 -9.94
N GLY A 885 14.84 -23.97 -10.33
CA GLY A 885 15.07 -22.57 -9.89
C GLY A 885 14.02 -21.96 -8.94
N GLY A 886 12.84 -22.57 -8.82
CA GLY A 886 11.66 -21.99 -8.14
C GLY A 886 11.78 -21.80 -6.62
N LEU A 887 12.82 -22.35 -5.99
CA LEU A 887 13.13 -22.18 -4.56
C LEU A 887 14.16 -21.07 -4.28
N LYS A 888 14.77 -20.44 -5.29
CA LYS A 888 15.67 -19.29 -5.10
C LYS A 888 15.08 -17.94 -5.53
N LEU A 889 14.03 -17.93 -6.35
CA LEU A 889 13.33 -16.70 -6.73
C LEU A 889 12.24 -16.27 -5.72
N ALA A 890 11.70 -17.20 -4.92
CA ALA A 890 10.82 -16.84 -3.81
C ALA A 890 11.58 -16.10 -2.69
N ASP A 891 12.86 -16.43 -2.46
CA ASP A 891 13.72 -15.71 -1.51
C ASP A 891 14.18 -14.35 -2.03
N GLN A 892 14.20 -14.13 -3.35
CA GLN A 892 14.59 -12.85 -3.94
C GLN A 892 13.42 -11.87 -4.12
N PHE A 893 12.18 -12.33 -4.33
CA PHE A 893 11.01 -11.44 -4.43
C PHE A 893 10.37 -11.07 -3.08
N MET A 894 10.64 -11.84 -2.02
CA MET A 894 10.28 -11.47 -0.64
C MET A 894 11.11 -10.30 -0.09
N ASN A 895 12.14 -9.83 -0.80
CA ASN A 895 13.02 -8.73 -0.37
C ASN A 895 12.86 -7.40 -1.14
N ILE A 896 11.94 -7.29 -2.12
CA ILE A 896 11.82 -6.06 -2.97
C ILE A 896 10.47 -5.34 -2.77
N GLY A 897 9.52 -5.93 -2.04
CA GLY A 897 8.30 -5.26 -1.58
C GLY A 897 8.46 -4.48 -0.26
N TRP A 898 9.70 -4.29 0.20
CA TRP A 898 10.04 -3.79 1.54
C TRP A 898 10.96 -2.55 1.53
N GLU A 899 11.29 -1.98 0.38
CA GLU A 899 12.22 -0.83 0.30
C GLU A 899 11.53 0.57 0.23
N GLY A 900 10.20 0.62 0.35
CA GLY A 900 9.44 1.89 0.53
C GLY A 900 9.06 2.21 1.98
N LEU A 901 9.40 1.32 2.92
CA LEU A 901 9.19 1.50 4.35
C LEU A 901 10.56 1.35 5.01
N GLY A 902 11.10 2.45 5.54
CA GLY A 902 12.35 2.43 6.28
C GLY A 902 12.31 1.35 7.35
N MET A 903 13.27 0.42 7.28
CA MET A 903 13.45 -0.63 8.27
C MET A 903 13.77 -0.01 9.63
N GLY A 904 12.87 -0.21 10.58
CA GLY A 904 13.04 0.12 11.99
C GLY A 904 11.90 -0.49 12.80
N GLY A 905 11.77 -1.81 12.79
CA GLY A 905 10.65 -2.49 13.46
C GLY A 905 10.95 -3.95 13.82
N GLY A 906 12.18 -4.23 14.27
CA GLY A 906 12.53 -5.49 14.93
C GLY A 906 12.38 -5.34 16.44
N GLU A 907 11.46 -6.14 17.00
CA GLU A 907 11.37 -6.56 18.40
C GLU A 907 11.35 -5.49 19.52
N MET A 908 10.16 -5.19 20.03
CA MET A 908 9.89 -5.21 21.48
C MET A 908 8.38 -5.17 21.75
N HIS A 909 7.77 -6.33 22.00
CA HIS A 909 6.46 -6.42 22.64
C HIS A 909 6.54 -7.30 23.88
N ARG A 910 6.40 -6.68 25.07
CA ARG A 910 5.67 -7.30 26.18
C ARG A 910 5.31 -6.32 27.31
N PHE A 911 4.04 -6.45 27.72
CA PHE A 911 3.35 -5.99 28.95
C PHE A 911 3.01 -4.50 29.10
N TYR A 912 1.70 -4.18 29.07
CA TYR A 912 0.88 -3.86 30.25
C TYR A 912 -0.58 -3.62 29.81
N GLU A 913 -1.50 -4.46 30.30
CA GLU A 913 -2.91 -4.08 30.48
C GLU A 913 -3.06 -3.63 31.94
N ALA A 914 -3.47 -2.39 32.14
CA ALA A 914 -4.04 -1.93 33.40
C ALA A 914 -5.11 -0.89 33.06
N GLU A 915 -6.35 -1.25 33.38
CA GLU A 915 -7.55 -0.42 33.27
C GLU A 915 -7.37 0.90 34.02
N SER A 916 -7.85 2.00 33.43
CA SER A 916 -7.96 3.29 34.10
C SER A 916 -9.40 3.78 34.05
N ASP A 917 -10.18 3.40 35.05
CA ASP A 917 -11.31 4.21 35.53
C ASP A 917 -10.83 4.95 36.78
N VAL A 918 -10.59 6.26 36.68
CA VAL A 918 -10.54 7.14 37.87
C VAL A 918 -11.21 8.47 37.53
N TYR A 919 -12.40 8.60 38.12
CA TYR A 919 -13.23 9.80 38.20
C TYR A 919 -12.54 10.93 38.98
N TYR A 920 -12.80 12.18 38.60
CA TYR A 920 -12.37 13.38 39.34
C TYR A 920 -13.02 13.43 40.73
N GLY A 921 -12.21 13.27 41.78
CA GLY A 921 -12.57 13.58 43.16
C GLY A 921 -11.95 14.91 43.59
N VAL A 922 -12.76 15.96 43.68
CA VAL A 922 -12.41 17.21 44.37
C VAL A 922 -12.74 17.02 45.84
N GLU A 923 -11.73 17.03 46.71
CA GLU A 923 -11.94 17.31 48.14
C GLU A 923 -10.93 18.32 48.68
N LYS A 924 -11.50 19.26 49.44
CA LYS A 924 -10.87 20.37 50.14
C LYS A 924 -10.08 19.86 51.34
N ASN A 925 -8.87 20.38 51.54
CA ASN A 925 -8.22 20.36 52.85
C ASN A 925 -8.30 21.75 53.49
N GLN A 926 -8.95 21.82 54.65
CA GLN A 926 -8.71 22.83 55.68
C GLN A 926 -8.06 22.14 56.89
N GLY A 927 -7.01 22.75 57.44
CA GLY A 927 -6.42 22.32 58.71
C GLY A 927 -5.01 22.86 58.91
N LYS A 928 -4.89 24.05 59.51
CA LYS A 928 -3.64 24.70 59.91
C LYS A 928 -2.99 23.99 61.10
N SER A 929 -1.66 24.06 61.19
CA SER A 929 -0.94 24.49 62.41
C SER A 929 0.46 24.99 62.03
N ALA A 930 0.90 26.04 62.73
CA ALA A 930 1.98 26.95 62.36
C ALA A 930 3.22 26.81 63.27
N GLY A 931 4.39 27.24 62.76
CA GLY A 931 5.52 27.65 63.60
C GLY A 931 6.89 27.65 62.92
N GLY A 932 7.51 28.83 62.75
CA GLY A 932 8.98 28.98 62.61
C GLY A 932 9.53 29.53 61.28
N SER A 933 9.86 30.81 61.26
CA SER A 933 10.37 31.58 60.11
C SER A 933 11.85 31.33 59.78
N LYS A 934 12.14 31.04 58.51
CA LYS A 934 13.08 31.80 57.66
C LYS A 934 12.41 31.89 56.28
N THR A 935 12.31 33.08 55.70
CA THR A 935 11.68 33.34 54.40
C THR A 935 12.47 32.68 53.27
N ALA A 936 12.31 31.36 53.13
CA ALA A 936 12.66 30.62 51.94
C ALA A 936 11.56 30.87 50.91
N PHE A 937 11.92 31.46 49.78
CA PHE A 937 11.01 31.61 48.66
C PHE A 937 10.44 30.23 48.25
N ARG A 938 9.14 30.19 47.93
CA ARG A 938 8.45 28.99 47.47
C ARG A 938 8.83 28.71 46.02
N ILE A 939 9.39 27.53 45.74
CA ILE A 939 9.70 27.07 44.39
C ILE A 939 8.43 26.42 43.82
N PRO A 940 7.86 26.93 42.72
CA PRO A 940 6.76 26.27 42.02
C PRO A 940 7.20 24.86 41.56
N VAL A 941 6.36 23.85 41.76
CA VAL A 941 6.64 22.48 41.34
C VAL A 941 5.98 22.26 39.99
N ARG A 942 6.76 21.89 38.98
CA ARG A 942 6.28 21.53 37.65
C ARG A 942 5.65 20.14 37.66
N SER A 943 4.39 20.05 37.21
CA SER A 943 3.64 18.79 37.18
C SER A 943 2.61 18.68 36.05
N HIS A 944 2.34 19.76 35.30
CA HIS A 944 1.37 19.77 34.22
C HIS A 944 2.05 19.74 32.84
N PHE A 945 2.33 18.54 32.34
CA PHE A 945 2.97 18.32 31.03
C PHE A 945 1.93 18.00 29.93
N LYS A 946 2.09 18.58 28.74
CA LYS A 946 1.19 18.40 27.58
C LYS A 946 1.98 18.10 26.30
N ASP A 947 1.35 17.42 25.36
CA ASP A 947 1.89 17.21 24.00
C ASP A 947 1.38 18.28 23.01
N SER A 948 0.25 18.94 23.33
CA SER A 948 -0.36 20.02 22.54
C SER A 948 -1.00 21.06 23.46
N LEU A 949 -0.86 22.34 23.12
CA LEU A 949 -1.41 23.46 23.88
C LEU A 949 -2.77 23.94 23.35
N ALA A 950 -2.93 23.99 22.02
CA ALA A 950 -4.12 24.53 21.39
C ALA A 950 -4.37 23.91 20.02
N TRP A 951 -5.66 23.84 19.67
CA TRP A 951 -6.18 23.50 18.35
C TRP A 951 -7.28 24.53 18.03
N GLN A 952 -7.05 25.36 17.01
CA GLN A 952 -7.93 26.46 16.59
C GLN A 952 -8.37 26.22 15.14
N PRO A 953 -9.45 25.46 14.90
CA PRO A 953 -9.81 25.00 13.56
C PRO A 953 -10.55 26.02 12.68
N HIS A 954 -11.00 27.15 13.24
CA HIS A 954 -11.86 28.11 12.54
C HIS A 954 -11.51 29.56 12.88
N LEU A 955 -10.23 29.91 12.77
CA LEU A 955 -9.83 31.31 12.80
C LEU A 955 -10.15 31.95 11.44
N MET A 956 -10.69 33.17 11.46
CA MET A 956 -10.99 33.93 10.23
C MET A 956 -10.21 35.23 10.27
N THR A 957 -9.63 35.62 9.14
CA THR A 957 -8.99 36.94 9.04
C THR A 957 -10.02 38.07 9.01
N ASP A 958 -9.71 39.15 9.73
CA ASP A 958 -10.48 40.39 9.70
C ASP A 958 -10.24 41.19 8.40
N ALA A 959 -10.85 42.37 8.30
CA ALA A 959 -10.70 43.26 7.13
C ALA A 959 -9.25 43.73 6.89
N SER A 960 -8.37 43.63 7.88
CA SER A 960 -6.93 43.92 7.76
C SER A 960 -6.09 42.70 7.40
N GLY A 961 -6.73 41.55 7.15
CA GLY A 961 -6.06 40.30 6.82
C GLY A 961 -5.40 39.63 8.03
N LYS A 962 -5.92 39.90 9.24
CA LYS A 962 -5.31 39.43 10.50
C LYS A 962 -6.25 38.53 11.31
N ALA A 963 -5.68 37.55 12.01
CA ALA A 963 -6.37 36.75 13.04
C ALA A 963 -5.52 36.71 14.32
N LYS A 964 -6.16 36.75 15.49
CA LYS A 964 -5.49 36.79 16.80
C LYS A 964 -6.08 35.76 17.76
N PHE A 965 -5.22 35.13 18.55
CA PHE A 965 -5.65 34.27 19.65
C PHE A 965 -4.57 34.18 20.72
N SER A 966 -4.96 33.75 21.93
CA SER A 966 -4.07 33.60 23.08
C SER A 966 -4.16 32.19 23.65
N VAL A 967 -3.04 31.68 24.16
CA VAL A 967 -2.95 30.34 24.75
C VAL A 967 -2.21 30.37 26.08
N LYS A 968 -2.72 29.64 27.08
CA LYS A 968 -2.03 29.44 28.35
C LYS A 968 -1.03 28.28 28.24
N LEU A 969 0.23 28.56 28.55
CA LEU A 969 1.35 27.61 28.45
C LEU A 969 1.31 26.57 29.59
N SER A 970 1.85 25.38 29.33
CA SER A 970 2.00 24.30 30.31
C SER A 970 3.31 24.42 31.10
N ASP A 971 3.62 23.42 31.93
CA ASP A 971 4.87 23.36 32.70
C ASP A 971 6.06 22.75 31.92
N ASP A 972 5.84 22.40 30.64
CA ASP A 972 6.86 21.84 29.76
C ASP A 972 7.92 22.90 29.44
N LEU A 973 9.19 22.52 29.62
CA LEU A 973 10.33 23.29 29.14
C LEU A 973 10.69 22.75 27.76
N THR A 974 10.12 23.35 26.72
CA THR A 974 10.21 22.87 25.34
C THR A 974 10.06 24.02 24.34
N THR A 975 10.23 23.71 23.05
CA THR A 975 9.84 24.58 21.95
C THR A 975 8.48 24.15 21.45
N TRP A 976 7.57 25.12 21.31
CA TRP A 976 6.24 24.91 20.76
C TRP A 976 6.22 25.35 19.31
N ARG A 977 5.78 24.44 18.44
CA ARG A 977 5.51 24.70 17.03
C ARG A 977 4.09 25.18 16.86
N VAL A 978 3.92 26.33 16.23
CA VAL A 978 2.64 26.88 15.78
C VAL A 978 2.54 26.59 14.28
N SER A 979 1.72 25.61 13.91
CA SER A 979 1.45 25.26 12.51
C SER A 979 0.13 25.88 12.08
N THR A 980 0.13 26.64 10.98
CA THR A 980 -1.04 27.33 10.46
C THR A 980 -1.27 26.97 9.00
N THR A 981 -2.50 26.57 8.69
CA THR A 981 -2.98 26.30 7.33
C THR A 981 -4.06 27.31 6.97
N VAL A 982 -3.98 27.86 5.74
CA VAL A 982 -4.84 28.94 5.26
C VAL A 982 -5.47 28.59 3.92
N PHE A 983 -6.76 28.91 3.75
CA PHE A 983 -7.43 29.01 2.45
C PHE A 983 -8.27 30.27 2.34
N ASP A 984 -8.25 30.91 1.16
CA ASP A 984 -9.22 31.94 0.81
C ASP A 984 -10.39 31.39 -0.02
N ARG A 985 -11.33 32.25 -0.43
CA ARG A 985 -12.48 31.85 -1.27
C ARG A 985 -12.10 31.43 -2.69
N ALA A 986 -10.95 31.86 -3.20
CA ALA A 986 -10.42 31.43 -4.49
C ALA A 986 -9.68 30.08 -4.40
N LEU A 987 -9.60 29.49 -3.20
CA LEU A 987 -8.77 28.33 -2.87
C LEU A 987 -7.26 28.59 -3.01
N ASP A 988 -6.85 29.86 -3.03
CA ASP A 988 -5.45 30.23 -2.80
C ASP A 988 -5.09 29.81 -1.38
N PHE A 989 -3.88 29.27 -1.21
CA PHE A 989 -3.54 28.50 -0.01
C PHE A 989 -2.16 28.89 0.52
N ALA A 990 -1.92 28.60 1.79
CA ALA A 990 -0.57 28.57 2.35
C ALA A 990 -0.53 27.69 3.59
N GLN A 991 0.61 27.09 3.86
CA GLN A 991 0.89 26.40 5.12
C GLN A 991 2.22 26.89 5.65
N VAL A 992 2.22 27.41 6.87
CA VAL A 992 3.41 27.97 7.50
C VAL A 992 3.54 27.47 8.92
N HIS A 993 4.75 27.50 9.45
CA HIS A 993 4.99 27.24 10.85
C HIS A 993 5.92 28.30 11.44
N SER A 994 5.79 28.51 12.75
CA SER A 994 6.66 29.36 13.55
C SER A 994 6.85 28.74 14.93
N ASN A 995 7.93 29.08 15.61
CA ASN A 995 8.28 28.48 16.89
C ASN A 995 8.41 29.55 17.97
N PHE A 996 8.01 29.22 19.19
CA PHE A 996 8.36 29.96 20.39
C PHE A 996 8.81 29.01 21.50
N ARG A 997 9.64 29.51 22.41
CA ARG A 997 10.30 28.68 23.42
C ARG A 997 9.69 28.90 24.81
N VAL A 998 9.59 27.84 25.59
CA VAL A 998 9.34 27.92 27.04
C VAL A 998 10.59 27.41 27.76
N SER A 999 11.21 28.28 28.56
CA SER A 999 12.48 27.96 29.22
C SER A 999 12.61 28.68 30.57
N ARG A 1000 13.58 28.24 31.37
CA ARG A 1000 14.01 28.90 32.62
C ARG A 1000 15.53 29.00 32.61
N ASP A 1001 16.06 30.01 33.27
CA ASP A 1001 17.51 30.22 33.37
C ASP A 1001 18.20 29.17 34.26
N PHE A 1002 17.41 28.40 35.02
CA PHE A 1002 17.89 27.29 35.84
C PHE A 1002 16.88 26.14 35.81
N ILE A 1003 17.35 24.96 35.43
CA ILE A 1003 16.48 23.83 35.09
C ILE A 1003 16.91 22.57 35.84
N ALA A 1004 15.93 21.85 36.40
CA ALA A 1004 16.14 20.53 36.99
C ALA A 1004 15.17 19.50 36.38
N THR A 1005 15.69 18.38 35.90
CA THR A 1005 14.90 17.30 35.30
C THR A 1005 15.29 15.93 35.87
N LEU A 1006 14.39 14.96 35.80
CA LEU A 1006 14.65 13.58 36.19
C LEU A 1006 14.87 12.72 34.93
N ALA A 1007 16.02 12.06 34.84
CA ALA A 1007 16.37 11.14 33.76
C ALA A 1007 15.91 9.71 34.11
N LEU A 1008 14.60 9.47 34.06
CA LEU A 1008 13.99 8.20 34.43
C LEU A 1008 13.87 7.20 33.25
N PRO A 1009 13.91 5.88 33.51
CA PRO A 1009 13.48 4.86 32.56
C PRO A 1009 11.95 4.88 32.38
N ARG A 1010 11.41 3.97 31.56
CA ARG A 1010 9.95 3.85 31.34
C ARG A 1010 9.22 3.27 32.56
N PHE A 1011 9.85 2.31 33.22
CA PHE A 1011 9.37 1.64 34.41
C PHE A 1011 10.57 1.13 35.20
N TYR A 1012 10.34 0.78 36.46
CA TYR A 1012 11.24 -0.04 37.24
C TYR A 1012 10.63 -1.43 37.48
N THR A 1013 11.46 -2.39 37.86
CA THR A 1013 11.01 -3.68 38.39
C THR A 1013 11.41 -3.78 39.86
N ARG A 1014 10.57 -4.40 40.68
CA ARG A 1014 10.88 -4.68 42.08
C ARG A 1014 12.20 -5.42 42.18
N GLY A 1015 13.10 -4.99 43.06
CA GLY A 1015 14.44 -5.55 43.19
C GLY A 1015 15.50 -4.90 42.31
N ASP A 1016 15.14 -4.02 41.37
CA ASP A 1016 16.12 -3.24 40.62
C ASP A 1016 17.00 -2.44 41.59
N GLU A 1017 18.31 -2.53 41.37
CA GLU A 1017 19.31 -1.63 41.95
C GLU A 1017 19.73 -0.64 40.87
N THR A 1018 19.46 0.64 41.10
CA THR A 1018 19.61 1.67 40.08
C THR A 1018 20.04 2.99 40.73
N ALA A 1019 20.25 4.03 39.92
CA ALA A 1019 20.41 5.38 40.41
C ALA A 1019 19.30 6.27 39.88
N ILE A 1020 18.50 6.87 40.78
CA ILE A 1020 17.56 7.91 40.37
C ILE A 1020 18.39 9.13 39.97
N THR A 1021 18.34 9.46 38.69
CA THR A 1021 19.24 10.45 38.10
C THR A 1021 18.51 11.78 37.91
N ALA A 1022 19.12 12.85 38.41
CA ALA A 1022 18.76 14.23 38.11
C ALA A 1022 19.76 14.84 37.11
N LEU A 1023 19.24 15.65 36.20
CA LEU A 1023 20.03 16.57 35.37
C LEU A 1023 19.73 17.99 35.84
N VAL A 1024 20.78 18.79 35.99
CA VAL A 1024 20.66 20.17 36.45
C VAL A 1024 21.47 21.05 35.53
N HIS A 1025 20.81 22.04 34.94
CA HIS A 1025 21.40 22.98 33.99
C HIS A 1025 21.40 24.38 34.60
N ASN A 1026 22.57 24.99 34.68
CA ASN A 1026 22.73 26.40 35.05
C ASN A 1026 22.89 27.25 33.79
N LEU A 1027 21.81 27.82 33.29
CA LEU A 1027 21.82 28.71 32.12
C LEU A 1027 21.93 30.19 32.51
N THR A 1028 22.17 30.48 33.80
CA THR A 1028 22.42 31.85 34.27
C THR A 1028 23.85 32.29 33.93
N ASP A 1029 24.08 33.59 33.85
CA ASP A 1029 25.40 34.18 33.58
C ASP A 1029 26.38 34.08 34.77
N SER A 1030 26.02 33.37 35.84
CA SER A 1030 26.81 33.29 37.07
C SER A 1030 26.85 31.88 37.65
N ALA A 1031 27.90 31.58 38.40
CA ALA A 1031 28.00 30.29 39.09
C ALA A 1031 26.94 30.17 40.19
N GLN A 1032 26.32 28.99 40.30
CA GLN A 1032 25.30 28.67 41.28
C GLN A 1032 25.79 27.58 42.24
N LYS A 1033 25.58 27.79 43.54
CA LYS A 1033 25.71 26.75 44.57
C LYS A 1033 24.31 26.20 44.86
N VAL A 1034 24.09 24.93 44.51
CA VAL A 1034 22.76 24.33 44.41
C VAL A 1034 22.63 23.17 45.39
N ASN A 1035 21.57 23.19 46.19
CA ASN A 1035 21.19 22.07 47.03
C ASN A 1035 20.15 21.20 46.32
N LEU A 1036 20.49 19.94 46.09
CA LEU A 1036 19.65 18.93 45.46
C LEU A 1036 19.03 18.03 46.53
N SER A 1037 17.70 17.89 46.47
CA SER A 1037 16.95 16.93 47.28
C SER A 1037 15.94 16.18 46.43
N LEU A 1038 15.74 14.90 46.73
CA LEU A 1038 14.83 13.99 46.05
C LEU A 1038 13.89 13.36 47.08
N ASP A 1039 12.58 13.56 46.90
CA ASP A 1039 11.53 12.87 47.64
C ASP A 1039 10.99 11.72 46.78
N THR A 1040 10.87 10.52 47.35
CA THR A 1040 10.28 9.34 46.69
C THR A 1040 9.17 8.73 47.53
N SER A 1041 8.21 8.08 46.88
CA SER A 1041 7.22 7.24 47.57
C SER A 1041 7.83 5.91 48.02
N GLU A 1042 7.10 5.16 48.85
CA GLU A 1042 7.56 3.92 49.50
C GLU A 1042 8.00 2.78 48.55
N GLN A 1043 7.64 2.85 47.27
CA GLN A 1043 8.11 1.91 46.25
C GLN A 1043 9.61 2.02 45.99
N ILE A 1044 10.23 3.18 46.23
CA ILE A 1044 11.64 3.47 45.94
C ILE A 1044 12.34 3.83 47.25
N GLN A 1045 13.32 3.01 47.64
CA GLN A 1045 14.20 3.32 48.75
C GLN A 1045 15.50 3.93 48.22
N LEU A 1046 15.82 5.15 48.64
CA LEU A 1046 17.12 5.77 48.35
C LEU A 1046 18.18 5.22 49.33
N ASN A 1047 19.29 4.73 48.80
CA ASN A 1047 20.36 4.11 49.58
C ASN A 1047 21.35 5.19 50.03
N ASN A 1048 21.63 5.24 51.34
CA ASN A 1048 22.54 6.23 51.96
C ASN A 1048 22.19 7.70 51.59
N TYR A 1049 20.89 8.01 51.48
CA TYR A 1049 20.44 9.31 51.00
C TYR A 1049 20.85 10.46 51.90
N GLN A 1050 21.48 11.46 51.29
CA GLN A 1050 21.67 12.80 51.86
C GLN A 1050 21.43 13.84 50.76
N PRO A 1051 20.79 14.98 51.09
CA PRO A 1051 20.78 16.13 50.20
C PRO A 1051 22.20 16.49 49.78
N SER A 1052 22.40 16.73 48.49
CA SER A 1052 23.73 16.97 47.92
C SER A 1052 23.88 18.43 47.52
N THR A 1053 25.01 19.05 47.86
CA THR A 1053 25.33 20.39 47.38
C THR A 1053 26.29 20.28 46.19
N VAL A 1054 25.95 20.91 45.07
CA VAL A 1054 26.80 20.95 43.87
C VAL A 1054 27.05 22.40 43.48
N ASN A 1055 28.28 22.70 43.03
CA ASN A 1055 28.62 23.99 42.46
C ASN A 1055 28.59 23.86 40.94
N LEU A 1056 27.83 24.74 40.27
CA LEU A 1056 27.70 24.79 38.82
C LEU A 1056 28.20 26.13 38.31
N ALA A 1057 29.19 26.14 37.43
CA ALA A 1057 29.59 27.33 36.68
C ALA A 1057 28.46 27.82 35.76
N ALA A 1058 28.57 29.05 35.25
CA ALA A 1058 27.66 29.57 34.24
C ALA A 1058 27.71 28.69 32.98
N GLY A 1059 26.56 28.28 32.47
CA GLY A 1059 26.43 27.37 31.32
C GLY A 1059 26.72 25.89 31.62
N GLU A 1060 27.06 25.53 32.87
CA GLU A 1060 27.39 24.14 33.23
C GLU A 1060 26.14 23.28 33.44
N SER A 1061 26.25 22.01 33.04
CA SER A 1061 25.24 20.98 33.28
C SER A 1061 25.85 19.79 34.00
N ILE A 1062 25.14 19.22 34.96
CA ILE A 1062 25.58 18.02 35.69
C ILE A 1062 24.55 16.90 35.61
N ARG A 1063 25.06 15.68 35.76
CA ARG A 1063 24.29 14.47 36.04
C ARG A 1063 24.58 14.02 37.47
N HIS A 1064 23.56 14.02 38.32
CA HIS A 1064 23.67 13.57 39.72
C HIS A 1064 22.76 12.36 39.94
N GLY A 1065 23.29 11.28 40.50
CA GLY A 1065 22.53 10.05 40.74
C GLY A 1065 22.47 9.70 42.22
N TRP A 1066 21.27 9.40 42.73
CA TRP A 1066 21.11 8.78 44.05
C TRP A 1066 20.91 7.27 43.88
N PRO A 1067 21.83 6.43 44.38
CA PRO A 1067 21.63 4.99 44.42
C PRO A 1067 20.30 4.65 45.11
N ALA A 1068 19.53 3.75 44.53
CA ALA A 1068 18.20 3.40 44.98
C ALA A 1068 17.91 1.91 44.74
N THR A 1069 17.13 1.33 45.63
CA THR A 1069 16.59 -0.01 45.50
C THR A 1069 15.08 0.07 45.39
N ILE A 1070 14.55 -0.58 44.36
CA ILE A 1070 13.11 -0.61 44.11
C ILE A 1070 12.48 -1.71 44.96
N LYS A 1071 11.61 -1.36 45.91
CA LYS A 1071 11.14 -2.27 46.97
C LYS A 1071 9.76 -2.86 46.73
N ARG A 1072 8.86 -2.12 46.10
CA ARG A 1072 7.46 -2.54 45.91
C ARG A 1072 6.96 -2.19 44.52
N ALA A 1073 6.19 -3.08 43.92
CA ALA A 1073 5.43 -2.78 42.71
C ALA A 1073 4.32 -1.75 42.97
N GLY A 1074 3.80 -1.13 41.91
CA GLY A 1074 2.80 -0.07 41.94
C GLY A 1074 3.26 1.21 41.27
N GLN A 1075 2.58 2.34 41.50
CA GLN A 1075 2.95 3.63 40.93
C GLN A 1075 3.82 4.42 41.90
N ALA A 1076 5.10 4.61 41.56
CA ALA A 1076 6.02 5.42 42.34
C ALA A 1076 5.89 6.91 41.99
N SER A 1077 5.98 7.80 42.98
CA SER A 1077 6.02 9.25 42.80
C SER A 1077 7.40 9.79 43.21
N LEU A 1078 7.98 10.66 42.39
CA LEU A 1078 9.27 11.29 42.60
C LEU A 1078 9.13 12.80 42.53
N LYS A 1079 9.81 13.52 43.42
CA LYS A 1079 9.90 14.97 43.39
C LYS A 1079 11.35 15.41 43.58
N LEU A 1080 11.92 15.99 42.55
CA LEU A 1080 13.24 16.62 42.59
C LEU A 1080 13.08 18.10 42.95
N THR A 1081 13.92 18.58 43.85
CA THR A 1081 14.07 20.01 44.15
C THR A 1081 15.53 20.40 44.04
N ALA A 1082 15.83 21.38 43.20
CA ALA A 1082 17.13 22.00 43.06
C ALA A 1082 17.03 23.47 43.52
N ARG A 1083 17.66 23.80 44.65
CA ARG A 1083 17.56 25.12 45.28
C ARG A 1083 18.91 25.85 45.22
N GLY A 1084 18.97 26.91 44.41
CA GLY A 1084 20.07 27.86 44.37
C GLY A 1084 19.84 29.10 45.24
N ALA A 1085 20.55 30.18 44.92
CA ALA A 1085 20.52 31.43 45.71
C ALA A 1085 19.23 32.24 45.56
N SER A 1086 18.46 32.05 44.49
CA SER A 1086 17.22 32.79 44.23
C SER A 1086 16.14 31.89 43.63
N VAL A 1087 14.91 32.41 43.49
CA VAL A 1087 13.80 31.74 42.79
C VAL A 1087 14.16 31.41 41.34
N ASN A 1088 14.89 32.30 40.67
CA ASN A 1088 15.30 32.14 39.28
C ASN A 1088 16.44 31.12 39.14
N ALA A 1089 17.25 30.95 40.18
CA ALA A 1089 18.27 29.90 40.28
C ALA A 1089 17.74 28.61 40.98
N SER A 1090 16.44 28.35 40.94
CA SER A 1090 15.83 27.18 41.57
C SER A 1090 14.72 26.57 40.71
N ASP A 1091 14.64 25.24 40.70
CA ASP A 1091 13.60 24.49 39.99
C ASP A 1091 13.14 23.26 40.79
N ALA A 1092 11.90 22.84 40.59
CA ALA A 1092 11.37 21.62 41.18
C ALA A 1092 10.42 20.92 40.21
N VAL A 1093 10.55 19.60 40.11
CA VAL A 1093 9.77 18.77 39.18
C VAL A 1093 9.23 17.55 39.92
N ALA A 1094 7.95 17.24 39.69
CA ALA A 1094 7.31 16.03 40.19
C ALA A 1094 6.85 15.14 39.04
N GLN A 1095 7.17 13.84 39.11
CA GLN A 1095 6.82 12.85 38.11
C GLN A 1095 6.39 11.53 38.77
N LYS A 1096 5.61 10.75 38.03
CA LYS A 1096 5.21 9.39 38.43
C LYS A 1096 5.81 8.37 37.47
N ILE A 1097 6.18 7.20 37.99
CA ILE A 1097 6.74 6.09 37.20
C ILE A 1097 6.15 4.76 37.67
N PRO A 1098 5.76 3.86 36.75
CA PRO A 1098 5.32 2.51 37.12
C PRO A 1098 6.48 1.64 37.64
N VAL A 1099 6.16 0.79 38.62
CA VAL A 1099 7.02 -0.25 39.16
C VAL A 1099 6.34 -1.61 39.02
N ASN A 1100 6.99 -2.52 38.32
CA ASN A 1100 6.51 -3.85 38.00
C ASN A 1100 6.99 -4.86 39.04
N ASP A 1101 6.31 -6.00 39.16
CA ASP A 1101 6.79 -7.10 40.00
C ASP A 1101 7.92 -7.89 39.31
N LEU A 1102 8.80 -8.49 40.12
CA LEU A 1102 9.88 -9.37 39.66
C LEU A 1102 9.40 -10.82 39.62
N GLY A 1103 9.51 -11.43 38.45
CA GLY A 1103 9.15 -12.83 38.22
C GLY A 1103 7.88 -12.98 37.39
N TYR A 1104 7.40 -14.21 37.30
CA TYR A 1104 6.16 -14.56 36.63
C TYR A 1104 5.21 -15.23 37.62
N ARG A 1105 3.91 -14.96 37.49
CA ARG A 1105 2.90 -15.54 38.37
C ARG A 1105 2.75 -17.04 38.09
N MET A 1106 2.89 -17.86 39.12
CA MET A 1106 2.68 -19.31 39.05
C MET A 1106 1.45 -19.74 39.84
N TYR A 1107 0.75 -20.76 39.34
CA TYR A 1107 -0.38 -21.39 40.02
C TYR A 1107 -0.04 -22.85 40.30
N LEU A 1108 -0.13 -23.26 41.57
CA LEU A 1108 0.08 -24.63 42.02
C LEU A 1108 -1.23 -25.15 42.59
N SER A 1109 -1.63 -26.36 42.20
CA SER A 1109 -2.86 -26.99 42.68
C SER A 1109 -2.58 -28.40 43.20
N SER A 1110 -3.27 -28.76 44.28
CA SER A 1110 -3.35 -30.12 44.81
C SER A 1110 -4.82 -30.40 45.12
N ASN A 1111 -5.30 -31.59 44.77
CA ASN A 1111 -6.70 -31.98 44.96
C ASN A 1111 -6.79 -33.35 45.67
N GLY A 1112 -7.95 -33.62 46.25
CA GLY A 1112 -8.25 -34.88 46.93
C GLY A 1112 -9.75 -35.05 47.14
N ILE A 1113 -10.17 -36.29 47.42
CA ILE A 1113 -11.56 -36.63 47.73
C ILE A 1113 -11.58 -37.23 49.14
N LEU A 1114 -12.39 -36.65 50.02
CA LEU A 1114 -12.68 -37.23 51.34
C LEU A 1114 -13.79 -38.28 51.14
N LYS A 1115 -13.49 -39.55 51.46
CA LYS A 1115 -14.46 -40.66 51.45
C LYS A 1115 -14.81 -41.02 52.89
N ASP A 1116 -16.02 -41.53 53.10
CA ASP A 1116 -16.79 -41.62 54.37
C ASP A 1116 -16.11 -42.29 55.60
N GLU A 1117 -14.84 -42.69 55.52
CA GLU A 1117 -14.09 -43.30 56.63
C GLU A 1117 -12.79 -42.56 57.00
N VAL A 1118 -12.43 -41.48 56.29
CA VAL A 1118 -11.19 -40.74 56.53
C VAL A 1118 -11.49 -39.33 57.06
N ALA A 1119 -11.29 -39.12 58.36
CA ALA A 1119 -11.54 -37.84 59.04
C ALA A 1119 -10.50 -36.74 58.74
N THR A 1120 -9.39 -37.06 58.07
CA THR A 1120 -8.30 -36.10 57.80
C THR A 1120 -7.57 -36.44 56.49
N ALA A 1121 -7.44 -35.47 55.59
CA ALA A 1121 -6.62 -35.59 54.37
C ALA A 1121 -5.45 -34.59 54.43
N SER A 1122 -4.27 -35.03 53.99
CA SER A 1122 -3.08 -34.20 53.84
C SER A 1122 -2.78 -33.98 52.37
N LEU A 1123 -2.71 -32.72 51.93
CA LEU A 1123 -2.42 -32.32 50.55
C LEU A 1123 -1.05 -31.63 50.51
N PRO A 1124 0.04 -32.35 50.20
CA PRO A 1124 1.36 -31.75 50.17
C PRO A 1124 1.51 -30.79 48.97
N LEU A 1125 1.75 -29.50 49.24
CA LEU A 1125 2.09 -28.50 48.23
C LEU A 1125 3.61 -28.31 48.18
N LYS A 1126 4.24 -28.75 47.10
CA LYS A 1126 5.66 -28.49 46.84
C LYS A 1126 5.81 -27.14 46.16
N LEU A 1127 6.21 -26.13 46.93
CA LEU A 1127 6.52 -24.81 46.38
C LEU A 1127 7.86 -24.87 45.64
N PRO A 1128 7.94 -24.36 44.39
CA PRO A 1128 9.21 -24.19 43.68
C PRO A 1128 10.20 -23.39 44.52
N LEU A 1129 11.47 -23.76 44.38
CA LEU A 1129 12.57 -23.00 44.97
C LEU A 1129 12.51 -21.56 44.45
N GLY A 1130 12.56 -20.57 45.34
CA GLY A 1130 12.47 -19.15 44.98
C GLY A 1130 11.05 -18.57 44.91
N THR A 1131 10.03 -19.30 45.37
CA THR A 1131 8.67 -18.75 45.53
C THR A 1131 8.65 -17.61 46.56
N ASP A 1132 8.17 -16.43 46.16
CA ASP A 1132 7.92 -15.32 47.09
C ASP A 1132 6.65 -15.59 47.90
N LEU A 1133 6.82 -16.09 49.12
CA LEU A 1133 5.71 -16.40 50.02
C LEU A 1133 4.88 -15.16 50.40
N ALA A 1134 5.49 -13.97 50.44
CA ALA A 1134 4.78 -12.74 50.78
C ALA A 1134 3.86 -12.26 49.64
N ALA A 1135 4.20 -12.61 48.40
CA ALA A 1135 3.37 -12.37 47.22
C ALA A 1135 2.46 -13.57 46.86
N SER A 1136 2.49 -14.65 47.66
CA SER A 1136 1.72 -15.88 47.41
C SER A 1136 0.38 -15.88 48.12
N SER A 1137 -0.64 -16.44 47.48
CA SER A 1137 -1.98 -16.63 48.06
C SER A 1137 -2.36 -18.11 48.02
N LEU A 1138 -2.84 -18.66 49.14
CA LEU A 1138 -3.42 -20.01 49.20
C LEU A 1138 -4.95 -19.93 49.17
N ARG A 1139 -5.57 -20.68 48.25
CA ARG A 1139 -7.02 -20.86 48.18
C ARG A 1139 -7.34 -22.33 48.44
N LEU A 1140 -8.09 -22.61 49.51
CA LEU A 1140 -8.63 -23.94 49.81
C LEU A 1140 -10.13 -23.94 49.47
N GLU A 1141 -10.53 -24.86 48.62
CA GLU A 1141 -11.94 -25.07 48.27
C GLU A 1141 -12.39 -26.46 48.71
N LEU A 1142 -13.49 -26.52 49.46
CA LEU A 1142 -14.13 -27.75 49.89
C LEU A 1142 -15.54 -27.78 49.31
N ALA A 1143 -15.89 -28.91 48.71
CA ALA A 1143 -17.22 -29.11 48.14
C ALA A 1143 -17.74 -30.50 48.54
N PRO A 1144 -19.02 -30.62 48.90
CA PRO A 1144 -19.63 -31.90 49.27
C PRO A 1144 -19.87 -32.81 48.05
N SER A 1145 -19.60 -32.32 46.84
CA SER A 1145 -19.71 -33.10 45.60
C SER A 1145 -18.77 -32.55 44.53
N LEU A 1146 -18.57 -33.34 43.47
CA LEU A 1146 -17.72 -32.97 42.32
C LEU A 1146 -18.22 -31.73 41.55
N ILE A 1147 -19.45 -31.28 41.79
CA ILE A 1147 -20.01 -30.10 41.11
C ILE A 1147 -19.43 -28.78 41.63
N GLY A 1148 -19.04 -28.71 42.91
CA GLY A 1148 -18.57 -27.48 43.55
C GLY A 1148 -17.22 -26.95 43.03
N PRO A 1149 -16.20 -27.81 42.82
CA PRO A 1149 -14.93 -27.36 42.21
C PRO A 1149 -15.11 -27.00 40.73
N VAL A 1150 -16.06 -27.63 40.03
CA VAL A 1150 -16.41 -27.30 38.65
C VAL A 1150 -17.07 -25.92 38.57
N THR A 1151 -17.93 -25.55 39.52
CA THR A 1151 -18.54 -24.21 39.56
C THR A 1151 -17.53 -23.11 39.92
N GLY A 1152 -16.55 -23.40 40.79
CA GLY A 1152 -15.43 -22.48 41.11
C GLY A 1152 -14.41 -22.31 39.98
N GLY A 1153 -14.21 -23.35 39.15
CA GLY A 1153 -13.28 -23.34 38.02
C GLY A 1153 -13.71 -22.49 36.81
N TYR A 1154 -15.00 -22.16 36.67
CA TYR A 1154 -15.49 -21.34 35.57
C TYR A 1154 -14.87 -19.93 35.55
N GLU A 1155 -14.65 -19.30 36.71
CA GLU A 1155 -14.05 -17.96 36.77
C GLU A 1155 -12.64 -17.95 36.16
N ASN A 1156 -11.85 -19.00 36.38
CA ASN A 1156 -10.48 -19.11 35.86
C ASN A 1156 -10.43 -19.48 34.36
N LEU A 1157 -11.36 -20.32 33.87
CA LEU A 1157 -11.51 -20.61 32.44
C LEU A 1157 -11.89 -19.39 31.62
N ILE A 1158 -12.48 -18.38 32.27
CA ILE A 1158 -12.99 -17.15 31.68
C ILE A 1158 -11.96 -16.01 31.70
N GLN A 1159 -11.16 -15.92 32.76
CA GLN A 1159 -10.23 -14.80 33.03
C GLN A 1159 -8.88 -14.91 32.32
N TYR A 1160 -8.70 -15.81 31.37
CA TYR A 1160 -7.46 -15.87 30.59
C TYR A 1160 -7.20 -14.54 29.87
N PRO A 1161 -5.98 -13.96 29.80
CA PRO A 1161 -5.80 -12.60 29.25
C PRO A 1161 -5.43 -12.57 27.75
N TYR A 1162 -5.33 -13.71 27.08
CA TYR A 1162 -4.87 -13.78 25.68
C TYR A 1162 -6.01 -14.13 24.70
N GLY A 1163 -5.91 -13.64 23.46
CA GLY A 1163 -7.03 -13.50 22.52
C GLY A 1163 -6.91 -14.23 21.20
N CYS A 1164 -6.16 -15.34 21.13
CA CYS A 1164 -6.17 -16.18 19.92
C CYS A 1164 -7.55 -16.83 19.70
N THR A 1165 -7.80 -17.39 18.52
CA THR A 1165 -9.11 -18.00 18.19
C THR A 1165 -9.44 -19.15 19.15
N GLU A 1166 -8.46 -20.00 19.45
CA GLU A 1166 -8.61 -21.14 20.39
C GLU A 1166 -8.98 -20.65 21.79
N GLN A 1167 -8.26 -19.66 22.30
CA GLN A 1167 -8.51 -19.09 23.63
C GLN A 1167 -9.88 -18.42 23.72
N THR A 1168 -10.37 -17.84 22.62
CA THR A 1168 -11.72 -17.25 22.55
C THR A 1168 -12.78 -18.34 22.69
N LEU A 1169 -12.60 -19.48 22.03
CA LEU A 1169 -13.48 -20.64 22.17
C LEU A 1169 -13.40 -21.27 23.56
N SER A 1170 -12.19 -21.37 24.13
CA SER A 1170 -11.95 -21.92 25.46
C SER A 1170 -12.63 -21.13 26.59
N ARG A 1171 -12.99 -19.86 26.36
CA ARG A 1171 -13.87 -19.09 27.26
C ARG A 1171 -15.35 -19.25 26.93
N LEU A 1172 -15.67 -19.38 25.64
CA LEU A 1172 -17.04 -19.48 25.15
C LEU A 1172 -17.69 -20.79 25.56
N ILE A 1173 -17.04 -21.94 25.32
CA ILE A 1173 -17.59 -23.28 25.59
C ILE A 1173 -18.01 -23.45 27.06
N PRO A 1174 -17.17 -23.12 28.06
CA PRO A 1174 -17.58 -23.24 29.47
C PRO A 1174 -18.83 -22.39 29.79
N SER A 1175 -18.96 -21.20 29.20
CA SER A 1175 -20.16 -20.35 29.40
C SER A 1175 -21.45 -20.99 28.88
N VAL A 1176 -21.35 -21.81 27.83
CA VAL A 1176 -22.47 -22.54 27.22
C VAL A 1176 -22.81 -23.78 28.04
N VAL A 1177 -21.78 -24.53 28.45
CA VAL A 1177 -21.93 -25.73 29.29
C VAL A 1177 -22.53 -25.38 30.64
N ALA A 1178 -22.11 -24.28 31.27
CA ALA A 1178 -22.67 -23.80 32.53
C ALA A 1178 -24.20 -23.57 32.44
N ARG A 1179 -24.69 -22.99 31.33
CA ARG A 1179 -26.13 -22.79 31.11
C ARG A 1179 -26.88 -24.11 30.98
N ARG A 1180 -26.32 -25.09 30.28
CA ARG A 1180 -26.91 -26.42 30.13
C ARG A 1180 -26.98 -27.18 31.45
N LEU A 1181 -25.91 -27.15 32.24
CA LEU A 1181 -25.92 -27.75 33.58
C LEU A 1181 -26.97 -27.09 34.48
N LYS A 1182 -27.17 -25.78 34.38
CA LYS A 1182 -28.25 -25.06 35.06
C LYS A 1182 -29.64 -25.53 34.61
N SER A 1183 -29.86 -25.80 33.31
CA SER A 1183 -31.15 -26.29 32.81
C SER A 1183 -31.40 -27.78 33.05
N GLU A 1184 -30.38 -28.63 32.98
CA GLU A 1184 -30.51 -30.10 33.03
C GLU A 1184 -30.37 -30.67 34.45
N LEU A 1185 -29.56 -30.05 35.31
CA LEU A 1185 -29.28 -30.52 36.67
C LEU A 1185 -29.88 -29.62 37.77
N ALA A 1186 -30.69 -28.62 37.39
CA ALA A 1186 -31.28 -27.63 38.30
C ALA A 1186 -30.26 -26.91 39.20
N LEU A 1187 -29.02 -26.75 38.72
CA LEU A 1187 -27.96 -26.08 39.47
C LEU A 1187 -28.21 -24.57 39.56
N HIS A 1188 -28.28 -24.04 40.79
CA HIS A 1188 -28.37 -22.60 41.02
C HIS A 1188 -27.00 -21.93 40.84
N LEU A 1189 -26.79 -21.29 39.68
CA LEU A 1189 -25.67 -20.38 39.46
C LEU A 1189 -26.04 -18.97 39.94
N PRO A 1190 -25.14 -18.24 40.66
CA PRO A 1190 -25.39 -16.86 41.07
C PRO A 1190 -25.68 -15.95 39.86
N ASP A 1191 -26.66 -15.03 39.99
CA ASP A 1191 -27.06 -14.14 38.88
C ASP A 1191 -25.92 -13.27 38.35
N ALA A 1192 -24.99 -12.86 39.23
CA ALA A 1192 -23.78 -12.12 38.86
C ALA A 1192 -22.86 -12.91 37.91
N MET A 1193 -22.89 -14.24 37.95
CA MET A 1193 -22.12 -15.11 37.07
C MET A 1193 -22.80 -15.26 35.70
N GLU A 1194 -24.13 -15.30 35.66
CA GLU A 1194 -24.90 -15.32 34.41
C GLU A 1194 -24.64 -14.06 33.57
N GLY A 1195 -24.66 -12.87 34.21
CA GLY A 1195 -24.32 -11.62 33.52
C GLY A 1195 -22.89 -11.58 32.96
N LYS A 1196 -21.92 -12.18 33.67
CA LYS A 1196 -20.55 -12.35 33.15
C LYS A 1196 -20.52 -13.28 31.93
N PHE A 1197 -21.25 -14.41 31.98
CA PHE A 1197 -21.34 -15.34 30.86
C PHE A 1197 -21.98 -14.70 29.62
N ASP A 1198 -22.99 -13.84 29.77
CA ASP A 1198 -23.55 -13.07 28.65
C ASP A 1198 -22.52 -12.11 28.02
N GLY A 1199 -21.73 -11.42 28.84
CA GLY A 1199 -20.63 -10.58 28.37
C GLY A 1199 -19.55 -11.37 27.60
N ILE A 1200 -19.23 -12.58 28.06
CA ILE A 1200 -18.25 -13.46 27.40
C ILE A 1200 -18.78 -13.98 26.08
N ARG A 1201 -20.03 -14.44 26.04
CA ARG A 1201 -20.67 -14.91 24.80
C ARG A 1201 -20.69 -13.80 23.75
N SER A 1202 -21.12 -12.59 24.13
CA SER A 1202 -21.17 -11.45 23.21
C SER A 1202 -19.78 -11.03 22.73
N THR A 1203 -18.79 -10.98 23.62
CA THR A 1203 -17.40 -10.66 23.29
C THR A 1203 -16.77 -11.73 22.39
N ALA A 1204 -16.98 -13.01 22.69
CA ALA A 1204 -16.44 -14.13 21.93
C ALA A 1204 -17.05 -14.19 20.53
N LEU A 1205 -18.38 -14.06 20.39
CA LEU A 1205 -19.03 -13.97 19.08
C LEU A 1205 -18.49 -12.79 18.26
N THR A 1206 -18.28 -11.63 18.90
CA THR A 1206 -17.70 -10.45 18.26
C THR A 1206 -16.26 -10.72 17.79
N LYS A 1207 -15.40 -11.28 18.65
CA LYS A 1207 -14.02 -11.63 18.31
C LYS A 1207 -13.90 -12.70 17.24
N LEU A 1208 -14.73 -13.74 17.30
CA LEU A 1208 -14.78 -14.78 16.28
C LEU A 1208 -15.21 -14.18 14.95
N LYS A 1209 -16.25 -13.33 14.93
CA LYS A 1209 -16.65 -12.62 13.71
C LYS A 1209 -15.52 -11.76 13.13
N GLU A 1210 -14.80 -11.05 13.97
CA GLU A 1210 -13.66 -10.21 13.56
C GLU A 1210 -12.42 -10.98 13.13
N SER A 1211 -12.29 -12.24 13.57
CA SER A 1211 -11.14 -13.09 13.26
C SER A 1211 -11.44 -14.07 12.13
N GLN A 1212 -12.66 -14.07 11.59
CA GLN A 1212 -13.03 -14.87 10.45
C GLN A 1212 -12.34 -14.29 9.21
N ASN A 1213 -11.54 -15.11 8.55
CA ASN A 1213 -10.93 -14.75 7.29
C ASN A 1213 -12.01 -14.70 6.21
N GLY A 1214 -11.69 -14.04 5.09
CA GLY A 1214 -12.67 -13.91 4.03
C GLY A 1214 -13.20 -15.27 3.56
N ASP A 1215 -12.36 -16.32 3.54
CA ASP A 1215 -12.68 -17.70 3.14
C ASP A 1215 -13.72 -18.39 4.03
N GLY A 1216 -14.19 -17.69 5.07
CA GLY A 1216 -15.12 -18.18 6.06
C GLY A 1216 -14.46 -19.02 7.15
N GLY A 1217 -13.14 -19.29 7.03
CA GLY A 1217 -12.35 -20.03 8.00
C GLY A 1217 -11.75 -19.15 9.09
N TRP A 1218 -11.17 -19.81 10.08
CA TRP A 1218 -10.40 -19.17 11.14
C TRP A 1218 -8.99 -19.75 11.21
N GLY A 1219 -8.01 -18.87 11.34
CA GLY A 1219 -6.66 -19.25 11.74
C GLY A 1219 -6.49 -19.24 13.26
N TRP A 1220 -5.29 -19.56 13.72
CA TRP A 1220 -4.92 -19.53 15.14
C TRP A 1220 -5.03 -18.12 15.74
N PHE A 1221 -4.70 -17.10 14.96
CA PHE A 1221 -4.81 -15.69 15.30
C PHE A 1221 -5.59 -14.92 14.22
N LYS A 1222 -6.10 -13.74 14.56
CA LYS A 1222 -6.69 -12.81 13.59
C LYS A 1222 -5.70 -12.52 12.46
N ALA A 1223 -6.16 -12.56 11.21
CA ALA A 1223 -5.36 -12.40 9.98
C ALA A 1223 -4.27 -13.47 9.72
N SER A 1224 -4.23 -14.55 10.51
CA SER A 1224 -3.45 -15.73 10.15
C SER A 1224 -4.19 -16.58 9.11
N LYS A 1225 -3.47 -17.33 8.29
CA LYS A 1225 -4.07 -18.24 7.30
C LYS A 1225 -5.07 -19.18 7.98
N SER A 1226 -6.22 -19.40 7.35
CA SER A 1226 -7.24 -20.32 7.85
C SER A 1226 -6.66 -21.70 8.09
N ASP A 1227 -7.00 -22.25 9.25
CA ASP A 1227 -6.57 -23.55 9.71
C ASP A 1227 -7.83 -24.42 9.88
N ILE A 1228 -7.80 -25.62 9.28
CA ILE A 1228 -8.98 -26.50 9.25
C ILE A 1228 -9.38 -26.93 10.66
N TYR A 1229 -8.39 -27.21 11.53
CA TYR A 1229 -8.65 -27.60 12.90
C TYR A 1229 -9.29 -26.45 13.68
N MET A 1230 -8.75 -25.24 13.56
CA MET A 1230 -9.32 -24.06 14.22
C MET A 1230 -10.71 -23.72 13.72
N THR A 1231 -10.94 -23.82 12.41
CA THR A 1231 -12.25 -23.60 11.80
C THR A 1231 -13.27 -24.62 12.33
N ALA A 1232 -12.90 -25.90 12.43
CA ALA A 1232 -13.77 -26.94 12.99
C ALA A 1232 -14.09 -26.68 14.48
N GLN A 1233 -13.12 -26.24 15.27
CA GLN A 1233 -13.32 -25.87 16.68
C GLN A 1233 -14.29 -24.70 16.83
N VAL A 1234 -14.19 -23.68 15.96
CA VAL A 1234 -15.13 -22.54 15.97
C VAL A 1234 -16.55 -23.01 15.63
N MET A 1235 -16.68 -23.83 14.59
CA MET A 1235 -17.98 -24.37 14.16
C MET A 1235 -18.63 -25.23 15.24
N GLU A 1236 -17.87 -26.09 15.92
CA GLU A 1236 -18.36 -26.89 17.05
C GLU A 1236 -18.82 -25.98 18.20
N GLY A 1237 -18.08 -24.93 18.54
CA GLY A 1237 -18.49 -24.00 19.59
C GLY A 1237 -19.76 -23.21 19.28
N LEU A 1238 -19.92 -22.75 18.03
CA LEU A 1238 -21.15 -22.12 17.57
C LEU A 1238 -22.33 -23.11 17.60
N TYR A 1239 -22.12 -24.36 17.18
CA TYR A 1239 -23.15 -25.40 17.26
C TYR A 1239 -23.60 -25.68 18.70
N GLN A 1240 -22.67 -25.79 19.63
CA GLN A 1240 -22.98 -25.99 21.06
C GLN A 1240 -23.77 -24.79 21.63
N MET A 1241 -23.44 -23.56 21.24
CA MET A 1241 -24.22 -22.37 21.61
C MET A 1241 -25.65 -22.43 21.09
N GLN A 1242 -25.83 -22.81 19.83
CA GLN A 1242 -27.16 -22.93 19.22
C GLN A 1242 -28.00 -23.97 19.95
N GLN A 1243 -27.42 -25.13 20.25
CA GLN A 1243 -28.11 -26.21 20.95
C GLN A 1243 -28.41 -25.89 22.42
N ALA A 1244 -27.72 -24.92 23.03
CA ALA A 1244 -28.07 -24.38 24.34
C ALA A 1244 -29.11 -23.25 24.28
N GLY A 1245 -29.67 -22.96 23.09
CA GLY A 1245 -30.75 -21.98 22.90
C GLY A 1245 -30.28 -20.52 22.82
N PHE A 1246 -28.98 -20.25 22.63
CA PHE A 1246 -28.47 -18.89 22.49
C PHE A 1246 -28.67 -18.32 21.08
N LYS A 1247 -28.92 -17.01 20.99
CA LYS A 1247 -28.94 -16.29 19.71
C LYS A 1247 -27.51 -16.04 19.23
N MET A 1248 -27.18 -16.53 18.04
CA MET A 1248 -25.87 -16.34 17.40
C MET A 1248 -25.87 -15.09 16.50
N ILE A 1249 -25.92 -13.91 17.11
CA ILE A 1249 -26.02 -12.64 16.36
C ILE A 1249 -24.76 -12.46 15.48
N GLY A 1250 -24.95 -12.24 14.19
CA GLY A 1250 -23.88 -12.16 13.18
C GLY A 1250 -23.47 -13.49 12.53
N PHE A 1251 -24.06 -14.61 12.94
CA PHE A 1251 -23.82 -15.96 12.40
C PHE A 1251 -25.15 -16.67 12.03
N GLU A 1252 -26.22 -15.92 11.81
CA GLU A 1252 -27.59 -16.42 11.64
C GLU A 1252 -27.80 -17.26 10.37
N SER A 1253 -26.88 -17.15 9.40
CA SER A 1253 -26.90 -17.90 8.14
C SER A 1253 -26.25 -19.29 8.23
N LEU A 1254 -25.67 -19.68 9.37
CA LEU A 1254 -25.13 -21.04 9.61
C LEU A 1254 -26.25 -22.08 9.82
N ARG A 1255 -27.40 -21.91 9.15
CA ARG A 1255 -28.45 -22.93 9.16
C ARG A 1255 -27.91 -24.18 8.45
N THR A 1256 -27.78 -25.23 9.24
CA THR A 1256 -27.62 -26.62 8.81
C THR A 1256 -28.64 -26.95 7.71
N ASN A 1257 -28.22 -26.92 6.45
CA ASN A 1257 -28.76 -27.87 5.50
C ASN A 1257 -28.09 -29.20 5.87
N GLY A 1258 -28.89 -30.11 6.42
CA GLY A 1258 -28.47 -31.50 6.63
C GLY A 1258 -28.16 -32.19 5.31
#